data_AF-A0A954W8F4-F1
#
_entry.id   AF-A0A954W8F4-F1
#
_cell.length_a   1.000
_cell.length_b   1.000
_cell.length_c   1.000
_cell.angle_alpha   90.00
_cell.angle_beta   90.00
_cell.angle_gamma   90.00
#
_symmetry.space_group_name_H-M   'P 1'
#
loop_
_entity.id
_entity.type
_entity.pdbx_description
1 polymer ?
#
loop_
_entity_poly.entity_id
_entity_poly.type
_entity_poly.pdbx_seq_one_letter_code
_entity_poly.pdbx_strand_id
1 'polypeptide(L)'
;RRPNYHFGQWDPHQIDNQGRYRRFVVQQVTLDALMTRYEATGGLPKDQLLFEAAAVLAGTILMAAGVSGRGPETHDSTVTLATLLPQIAHYRDEFYERLIAHTEGEHGRRLRGEAIDLRQPFGGARQSLNAELARQRARQLEHVHLARIFARMGYADAANRQADIVPVASARMLCRIDNRVTLGHRLVDSGEMDRAAELPTQIVDFLHRSIQCGAVIDPWNILGFDANFSLFPALENSIHDHRADELIELMERVFALVSRIWSEAAALDRQDVCEGIDLQFRELAEWWRQFATHEVSSVKRLDSLEVYNAAKHVVEAMRLWHRGGAATGDVRFWAPHAEMFDAPKAYALVLDALLERRDFIASMSLLIHWLSQADRVPLEQGDVSFSRLAERWLLDWFEENGDQADGQRWKITRKFFDYIEANAEDYWSVPRFEIGSSSRSTPKPDDPFADEPYAGEVAEEDEDNELFGAAYEDVVYRDSTDDGVEGAVFETDDRVYEALERESQRVVERLSFISCLARMWKVAAVTMGCSPEDPADEATLDLDDLRATLGRWINRARHNGNELRALLEQVRDYHLPKPSADHESLLEYDRQRLVKESLLERIIVATVEMSDAVRLLSAAVAARNEGPLAPNIATATPDAALAIVVFAALLRRDLEAARTYWGMLLEAYRSVPLLYVPLARGGDPGEIVTTRIRQRAIQDLLTGMPRAGLLLETTQLVETARAMERRHPVGPGAVTEFDELFRIGYTSLVEAIVRSSHTWDDEDAPSDSLVASLEEITESLLRSWLAHSRTLRLSVLEKVEDTEQWNATVEFIQRYGADIFTQRFLNLGNIRAILHQGVDVWLEQLAASENQTTLKLIDELDDGISSGDADALLTIILESIVENYGEYRDYNSTTTQSDRGEMLYSLLDFLRLRSRYDRVSWNLRPVVWAHELLVRNGQNEAARMWRRALRERVGEQADKYLAELAQLQKKYAMRMPTVADRLNERFIKPMTIDRMRALVKPAMQTDSDHREASFEMLESLTNSLTREPSGVGLDLPPWLEALEEEVEHARGADIEVEIDELLGAIIPSRPLTLAEVDDQLERIATLVNHKRRS
;
A
#
# COMPACT_ATOMS: atom_id res chain seq x y z
N ARG A 1 -9.32 -20.03 -13.32
CA ARG A 1 -8.61 -21.16 -12.66
C ARG A 1 -9.61 -22.21 -12.16
N ARG A 2 -9.77 -23.37 -12.84
CA ARG A 2 -10.59 -24.47 -12.28
C ARG A 2 -10.10 -24.79 -10.85
N PRO A 3 -10.97 -24.84 -9.81
CA PRO A 3 -10.55 -24.99 -8.41
C PRO A 3 -9.64 -26.20 -8.13
N ASN A 4 -9.57 -27.15 -9.07
CA ASN A 4 -8.76 -28.37 -8.97
C ASN A 4 -7.76 -28.58 -10.12
N TYR A 5 -7.42 -27.56 -10.93
CA TYR A 5 -6.46 -27.73 -12.04
C TYR A 5 -5.10 -28.28 -11.57
N HIS A 6 -4.67 -27.89 -10.36
CA HIS A 6 -3.42 -28.37 -9.74
C HIS A 6 -3.42 -29.89 -9.50
N PHE A 7 -4.59 -30.50 -9.42
CA PHE A 7 -4.79 -31.92 -9.10
C PHE A 7 -4.97 -32.81 -10.35
N GLY A 8 -5.35 -32.22 -11.48
CA GLY A 8 -5.58 -32.91 -12.76
C GLY A 8 -6.92 -32.55 -13.40
N GLN A 9 -7.10 -32.96 -14.66
CA GLN A 9 -8.34 -32.72 -15.41
C GLN A 9 -8.59 -33.79 -16.46
N TRP A 10 -9.85 -33.93 -16.89
CA TRP A 10 -10.18 -34.69 -18.09
C TRP A 10 -9.60 -34.03 -19.34
N ASP A 11 -9.05 -34.83 -20.24
CA ASP A 11 -8.54 -34.38 -21.55
C ASP A 11 -9.73 -34.07 -22.48
N PRO A 12 -9.96 -32.78 -22.82
CA PRO A 12 -11.09 -32.39 -23.65
C PRO A 12 -10.94 -32.88 -25.10
N HIS A 13 -9.75 -33.30 -25.53
CA HIS A 13 -9.51 -33.82 -26.88
C HIS A 13 -9.78 -35.33 -27.00
N GLN A 14 -10.14 -36.00 -25.90
CA GLN A 14 -10.37 -37.45 -25.84
C GLN A 14 -11.78 -37.78 -25.32
N ILE A 15 -12.77 -37.51 -26.17
CA ILE A 15 -14.20 -37.77 -25.92
C ILE A 15 -14.64 -38.95 -26.78
N ASP A 16 -15.43 -39.87 -26.21
CA ASP A 16 -16.01 -40.97 -26.96
C ASP A 16 -17.28 -40.58 -27.75
N ASN A 17 -17.80 -41.52 -28.54
CA ASN A 17 -19.04 -41.32 -29.30
C ASN A 17 -20.30 -41.14 -28.44
N GLN A 18 -20.22 -41.30 -27.10
CA GLN A 18 -21.29 -41.05 -26.14
C GLN A 18 -21.10 -39.70 -25.41
N GLY A 19 -20.14 -38.88 -25.83
CA GLY A 19 -19.86 -37.59 -25.21
C GLY A 19 -19.10 -37.67 -23.88
N ARG A 20 -18.50 -38.83 -23.54
CA ARG A 20 -17.80 -39.05 -22.27
C ARG A 20 -16.30 -38.88 -22.40
N TYR A 21 -15.69 -38.22 -21.43
CA TYR A 21 -14.23 -38.14 -21.33
C TYR A 21 -13.61 -39.53 -21.11
N ARG A 22 -12.50 -39.82 -21.78
CA ARG A 22 -11.82 -41.14 -21.73
C ARG A 22 -10.42 -41.14 -21.16
N ARG A 23 -9.82 -39.96 -20.98
CA ARG A 23 -8.46 -39.82 -20.46
C ARG A 23 -8.41 -38.75 -19.38
N PHE A 24 -7.95 -39.12 -18.19
CA PHE A 24 -7.68 -38.18 -17.12
C PHE A 24 -6.18 -37.87 -17.09
N VAL A 25 -5.82 -36.60 -17.03
CA VAL A 25 -4.43 -36.12 -16.97
C VAL A 25 -4.17 -35.64 -15.55
N VAL A 26 -3.28 -36.35 -14.84
CA VAL A 26 -2.80 -35.96 -13.50
C VAL A 26 -1.61 -35.02 -13.66
N GLN A 27 -1.55 -33.96 -12.86
CA GLN A 27 -0.42 -33.04 -12.87
C GLN A 27 0.79 -33.68 -12.16
N GLN A 28 1.97 -33.55 -12.77
CA GLN A 28 3.22 -34.08 -12.21
C GLN A 28 3.51 -33.54 -10.80
N VAL A 29 3.23 -32.25 -10.56
CA VAL A 29 3.39 -31.58 -9.26
C VAL A 29 2.67 -32.32 -8.12
N THR A 30 1.44 -32.79 -8.37
CA THR A 30 0.66 -33.55 -7.37
C THR A 30 1.28 -34.93 -7.10
N LEU A 31 1.79 -35.59 -8.14
CA LEU A 31 2.48 -36.87 -7.98
C LEU A 31 3.78 -36.71 -7.20
N ASP A 32 4.61 -35.74 -7.57
CA ASP A 32 5.90 -35.46 -6.90
C ASP A 32 5.67 -35.09 -5.43
N ALA A 33 4.64 -34.30 -5.12
CA ALA A 33 4.27 -33.95 -3.75
C ALA A 33 3.83 -35.17 -2.91
N LEU A 34 3.05 -36.09 -3.48
CA LEU A 34 2.68 -37.35 -2.82
C LEU A 34 3.90 -38.26 -2.61
N MET A 35 4.78 -38.33 -3.61
CA MET A 35 5.99 -39.16 -3.56
C MET A 35 7.00 -38.65 -2.55
N THR A 36 7.03 -37.34 -2.26
CA THR A 36 7.90 -36.75 -1.23
C THR A 36 7.70 -37.43 0.14
N ARG A 37 6.45 -37.71 0.54
CA ARG A 37 6.16 -38.44 1.80
C ARG A 37 6.58 -39.91 1.75
N TYR A 38 6.52 -40.54 0.58
CA TYR A 38 6.97 -41.92 0.37
C TYR A 38 8.51 -42.05 0.38
N GLU A 39 9.20 -41.07 -0.18
CA GLU A 39 10.66 -41.02 -0.27
C GLU A 39 11.31 -40.59 1.05
N ALA A 40 10.61 -39.80 1.86
CA ALA A 40 11.07 -39.43 3.19
C ALA A 40 11.31 -40.68 4.06
N THR A 41 12.52 -40.81 4.60
CA THR A 41 12.89 -41.87 5.56
C THR A 41 12.23 -41.64 6.92
N GLY A 42 10.92 -41.82 6.99
CA GLY A 42 10.19 -41.99 8.23
C GLY A 42 10.20 -43.45 8.67
N GLY A 43 10.10 -43.72 9.97
CA GLY A 43 10.05 -45.08 10.53
C GLY A 43 8.82 -45.93 10.16
N LEU A 44 8.08 -45.55 9.11
CA LEU A 44 6.89 -46.25 8.63
C LEU A 44 7.24 -47.15 7.42
N PRO A 45 6.56 -48.30 7.25
CA PRO A 45 6.80 -49.18 6.10
C PRO A 45 6.44 -48.50 4.77
N LYS A 46 7.34 -48.60 3.78
CA LYS A 46 7.15 -47.98 2.45
C LYS A 46 5.86 -48.43 1.75
N ASP A 47 5.47 -49.70 1.88
CA ASP A 47 4.24 -50.23 1.27
C ASP A 47 2.98 -49.54 1.83
N GLN A 48 2.99 -49.20 3.12
CA GLN A 48 1.89 -48.48 3.76
C GLN A 48 1.82 -47.03 3.28
N LEU A 49 2.97 -46.35 3.15
CA LEU A 49 3.04 -44.99 2.63
C LEU A 49 2.60 -44.90 1.18
N LEU A 50 2.96 -45.89 0.35
CA LEU A 50 2.53 -45.97 -1.04
C LEU A 50 1.01 -46.18 -1.16
N PHE A 51 0.43 -47.06 -0.33
CA PHE A 51 -1.01 -47.26 -0.27
C PHE A 51 -1.75 -45.98 0.12
N GLU A 52 -1.26 -45.26 1.13
CA GLU A 52 -1.85 -43.98 1.56
C GLU A 52 -1.74 -42.90 0.48
N ALA A 53 -0.60 -42.79 -0.19
CA ALA A 53 -0.42 -41.86 -1.31
C ALA A 53 -1.37 -42.17 -2.48
N ALA A 54 -1.55 -43.46 -2.81
CA ALA A 54 -2.48 -43.89 -3.86
C ALA A 54 -3.94 -43.62 -3.47
N ALA A 55 -4.30 -43.81 -2.20
CA ALA A 55 -5.62 -43.50 -1.67
C ALA A 55 -5.93 -42.00 -1.80
N VAL A 56 -5.01 -41.13 -1.40
CA VAL A 56 -5.18 -39.67 -1.53
C VAL A 56 -5.25 -39.25 -2.99
N LEU A 57 -4.40 -39.80 -3.85
CA LEU A 57 -4.47 -39.55 -5.30
C LEU A 57 -5.84 -39.91 -5.87
N ALA A 58 -6.40 -41.06 -5.49
CA ALA A 58 -7.73 -41.47 -5.94
C ALA A 58 -8.83 -40.51 -5.48
N GLY A 59 -8.80 -40.05 -4.21
CA GLY A 59 -9.75 -39.05 -3.72
C GLY A 59 -9.61 -37.69 -4.41
N THR A 60 -8.38 -37.30 -4.74
CA THR A 60 -8.07 -36.09 -5.51
C THR A 60 -8.59 -36.18 -6.95
N ILE A 61 -8.43 -37.34 -7.61
CA ILE A 61 -9.01 -37.61 -8.94
C ILE A 61 -10.54 -37.57 -8.87
N LEU A 62 -11.14 -38.16 -7.83
CA LEU A 62 -12.59 -38.15 -7.63
C LEU A 62 -13.13 -36.71 -7.53
N MET A 63 -12.48 -35.83 -6.75
CA MET A 63 -12.88 -34.42 -6.67
C MET A 63 -12.78 -33.70 -8.03
N ALA A 64 -11.64 -33.83 -8.71
CA ALA A 64 -11.42 -33.17 -10.00
C ALA A 64 -12.39 -33.68 -11.09
N ALA A 65 -12.67 -34.99 -11.09
CA ALA A 65 -13.63 -35.61 -11.99
C ALA A 65 -15.07 -35.19 -11.69
N GLY A 66 -15.45 -35.02 -10.41
CA GLY A 66 -16.79 -34.54 -10.06
C GLY A 66 -17.03 -33.09 -10.45
N VAL A 67 -16.04 -32.21 -10.30
CA VAL A 67 -16.14 -30.82 -10.76
C VAL A 67 -16.35 -30.76 -12.27
N SER A 68 -15.61 -31.59 -13.02
CA SER A 68 -15.67 -31.59 -14.50
C SER A 68 -16.83 -32.42 -15.07
N GLY A 69 -17.41 -33.31 -14.27
CA GLY A 69 -18.44 -34.24 -14.71
C GLY A 69 -17.91 -35.37 -15.62
N ARG A 70 -18.85 -36.09 -16.24
CA ARG A 70 -18.60 -37.24 -17.14
C ARG A 70 -18.36 -36.83 -18.60
N GLY A 71 -18.65 -35.59 -18.96
CA GLY A 71 -18.60 -35.02 -20.30
C GLY A 71 -19.02 -33.53 -20.30
N PRO A 72 -18.89 -32.82 -21.43
CA PRO A 72 -19.17 -31.38 -21.52
C PRO A 72 -20.59 -30.97 -21.07
N GLU A 73 -21.59 -31.85 -21.22
CA GLU A 73 -23.00 -31.59 -20.88
C GLU A 73 -23.38 -32.01 -19.45
N THR A 74 -22.42 -32.30 -18.56
CA THR A 74 -22.75 -32.92 -17.26
C THR A 74 -23.48 -32.00 -16.31
N HIS A 75 -23.06 -30.74 -16.27
CA HIS A 75 -23.61 -29.73 -15.38
C HIS A 75 -24.27 -28.66 -16.24
N ASP A 76 -25.50 -28.30 -15.89
CA ASP A 76 -26.23 -27.23 -16.60
C ASP A 76 -25.85 -25.85 -16.04
N SER A 77 -26.45 -24.80 -16.61
CA SER A 77 -26.17 -23.41 -16.24
C SER A 77 -26.69 -23.00 -14.86
N THR A 78 -27.49 -23.84 -14.20
CA THR A 78 -28.09 -23.57 -12.89
C THR A 78 -27.26 -24.13 -11.73
N VAL A 79 -26.28 -24.98 -12.03
CA VAL A 79 -25.34 -25.53 -11.03
C VAL A 79 -24.20 -24.55 -10.82
N THR A 80 -23.94 -24.20 -9.55
CA THR A 80 -22.83 -23.34 -9.15
C THR A 80 -21.78 -24.14 -8.39
N LEU A 81 -20.54 -23.62 -8.31
CA LEU A 81 -19.51 -24.25 -7.47
C LEU A 81 -19.95 -24.36 -6.00
N ALA A 82 -20.69 -23.37 -5.49
CA ALA A 82 -21.17 -23.34 -4.12
C ALA A 82 -22.13 -24.50 -3.81
N THR A 83 -22.98 -24.90 -4.76
CA THR A 83 -23.89 -26.05 -4.58
C THR A 83 -23.21 -27.39 -4.86
N LEU A 84 -22.22 -27.40 -5.76
CA LEU A 84 -21.52 -28.61 -6.20
C LEU A 84 -20.45 -29.07 -5.21
N LEU A 85 -19.63 -28.16 -4.66
CA LEU A 85 -18.49 -28.51 -3.80
C LEU A 85 -18.87 -29.30 -2.53
N PRO A 86 -19.96 -28.98 -1.80
CA PRO A 86 -20.37 -29.76 -0.63
C PRO A 86 -20.71 -31.22 -0.97
N GLN A 87 -21.40 -31.44 -2.10
CA GLN A 87 -21.72 -32.79 -2.59
C GLN A 87 -20.44 -33.55 -2.96
N ILE A 88 -19.48 -32.85 -3.57
CA ILE A 88 -18.17 -33.39 -3.93
C ILE A 88 -17.35 -33.82 -2.72
N ALA A 89 -17.29 -32.97 -1.70
CA ALA A 89 -16.62 -33.27 -0.46
C ALA A 89 -17.23 -34.51 0.22
N HIS A 90 -18.56 -34.61 0.23
CA HIS A 90 -19.27 -35.72 0.86
C HIS A 90 -18.89 -37.09 0.28
N TYR A 91 -18.97 -37.30 -1.04
CA TYR A 91 -18.64 -38.62 -1.60
C TYR A 91 -17.14 -38.93 -1.55
N ARG A 92 -16.26 -37.90 -1.55
CA ARG A 92 -14.82 -38.09 -1.34
C ARG A 92 -14.56 -38.63 0.07
N ASP A 93 -15.20 -38.04 1.07
CA ASP A 93 -15.03 -38.46 2.45
C ASP A 93 -15.64 -39.85 2.68
N GLU A 94 -16.79 -40.15 2.08
CA GLU A 94 -17.38 -41.49 2.06
C GLU A 94 -16.43 -42.54 1.43
N PHE A 95 -15.75 -42.20 0.33
CA PHE A 95 -14.74 -43.06 -0.29
C PHE A 95 -13.62 -43.39 0.69
N TYR A 96 -13.08 -42.39 1.40
CA TYR A 96 -12.01 -42.61 2.36
C TYR A 96 -12.47 -43.41 3.57
N GLU A 97 -13.65 -43.15 4.12
CA GLU A 97 -14.22 -43.91 5.25
C GLU A 97 -14.38 -45.38 4.89
N ARG A 98 -14.94 -45.66 3.70
CA ARG A 98 -15.05 -47.03 3.18
C ARG A 98 -13.68 -47.68 3.04
N LEU A 99 -12.68 -46.98 2.50
CA LEU A 99 -11.34 -47.53 2.32
C LEU A 99 -10.65 -47.85 3.65
N ILE A 100 -10.76 -46.98 4.67
CA ILE A 100 -10.23 -47.23 6.01
C ILE A 100 -10.92 -48.44 6.65
N ALA A 101 -12.25 -48.55 6.52
CA ALA A 101 -13.01 -49.66 7.09
C ALA A 101 -12.59 -51.03 6.52
N HIS A 102 -12.18 -51.09 5.25
CA HIS A 102 -11.71 -52.31 4.58
C HIS A 102 -10.20 -52.58 4.79
N THR A 103 -9.47 -51.66 5.42
CA THR A 103 -8.03 -51.84 5.66
C THR A 103 -7.81 -52.62 6.96
N GLU A 104 -7.33 -53.86 6.85
CA GLU A 104 -7.10 -54.75 7.99
C GLU A 104 -5.65 -54.69 8.53
N GLY A 105 -5.40 -55.36 9.66
CA GLY A 105 -4.05 -55.51 10.21
C GLY A 105 -3.55 -54.35 11.08
N GLU A 106 -2.22 -54.21 11.17
CA GLU A 106 -1.55 -53.15 11.93
C GLU A 106 -1.68 -51.78 11.26
N HIS A 107 -1.62 -51.75 9.92
CA HIS A 107 -1.81 -50.53 9.12
C HIS A 107 -3.19 -49.92 9.31
N GLY A 108 -4.25 -50.73 9.20
CA GLY A 108 -5.62 -50.27 9.40
C GLY A 108 -5.92 -49.80 10.82
N ARG A 109 -5.26 -50.37 11.84
CA ARG A 109 -5.34 -49.87 13.23
C ARG A 109 -4.67 -48.50 13.37
N ARG A 110 -3.50 -48.31 12.75
CA ARG A 110 -2.82 -47.01 12.73
C ARG A 110 -3.64 -45.95 12.00
N LEU A 111 -4.19 -46.25 10.82
CA LEU A 111 -5.00 -45.29 10.06
C LEU A 111 -6.28 -44.88 10.80
N ARG A 112 -6.91 -45.80 11.53
CA ARG A 112 -8.06 -45.46 12.40
C ARG A 112 -7.65 -44.59 13.58
N GLY A 113 -6.51 -44.86 14.21
CA GLY A 113 -5.96 -44.00 15.26
C GLY A 113 -5.63 -42.60 14.74
N GLU A 114 -4.91 -42.52 13.62
CA GLU A 114 -4.58 -41.28 12.92
C GLU A 114 -5.84 -40.50 12.50
N ALA A 115 -6.89 -41.19 12.02
CA ALA A 115 -8.14 -40.56 11.66
C ALA A 115 -8.91 -39.98 12.86
N ILE A 116 -8.76 -40.57 14.05
CA ILE A 116 -9.32 -40.01 15.29
C ILE A 116 -8.50 -38.79 15.72
N ASP A 117 -7.16 -38.93 15.74
CA ASP A 117 -6.24 -37.88 16.19
C ASP A 117 -6.32 -36.63 15.29
N LEU A 118 -6.34 -36.83 13.98
CA LEU A 118 -6.45 -35.78 12.96
C LEU A 118 -7.90 -35.43 12.62
N ARG A 119 -8.87 -36.13 13.23
CA ARG A 119 -10.32 -36.02 12.99
C ARG A 119 -10.75 -36.18 11.54
N GLN A 120 -9.92 -36.81 10.70
CA GLN A 120 -10.19 -37.05 9.28
C GLN A 120 -9.53 -38.31 8.74
N PRO A 121 -10.21 -39.06 7.85
CA PRO A 121 -9.63 -40.16 7.10
C PRO A 121 -8.37 -39.76 6.31
N PHE A 122 -7.30 -40.55 6.41
CA PHE A 122 -6.01 -40.30 5.73
C PHE A 122 -5.45 -38.88 5.99
N GLY A 123 -5.76 -38.28 7.14
CA GLY A 123 -5.39 -36.90 7.46
C GLY A 123 -3.88 -36.63 7.31
N GLY A 124 -3.01 -37.56 7.70
CA GLY A 124 -1.55 -37.35 7.63
C GLY A 124 -1.04 -37.29 6.19
N ALA A 125 -1.63 -38.08 5.29
CA ALA A 125 -1.32 -38.06 3.86
C ALA A 125 -1.82 -36.77 3.20
N ARG A 126 -3.07 -36.37 3.50
CA ARG A 126 -3.71 -35.16 2.97
C ARG A 126 -3.00 -33.88 3.43
N GLN A 127 -2.71 -33.77 4.73
CA GLN A 127 -1.97 -32.65 5.28
C GLN A 127 -0.55 -32.56 4.70
N SER A 128 0.12 -33.71 4.48
CA SER A 128 1.43 -33.73 3.83
C SER A 128 1.37 -33.27 2.38
N LEU A 129 0.35 -33.67 1.63
CA LEU A 129 0.14 -33.20 0.25
C LEU A 129 -0.09 -31.69 0.22
N ASN A 130 -1.04 -31.19 1.02
CA ASN A 130 -1.34 -29.75 1.07
C ASN A 130 -0.11 -28.93 1.48
N ALA A 131 0.64 -29.40 2.48
CA ALA A 131 1.84 -28.72 2.94
C ALA A 131 2.96 -28.69 1.88
N GLU A 132 3.16 -29.77 1.13
CA GLU A 132 4.18 -29.80 0.08
C GLU A 132 3.77 -28.96 -1.14
N LEU A 133 2.48 -28.96 -1.52
CA LEU A 133 1.95 -28.06 -2.55
C LEU A 133 2.08 -26.59 -2.15
N ALA A 134 1.79 -26.25 -0.89
CA ALA A 134 1.96 -24.91 -0.36
C ALA A 134 3.45 -24.49 -0.36
N ARG A 135 4.35 -25.39 0.06
CA ARG A 135 5.80 -25.17 0.05
C ARG A 135 6.33 -24.95 -1.37
N GLN A 136 5.90 -25.76 -2.35
CA GLN A 136 6.30 -25.60 -3.74
C GLN A 136 5.79 -24.28 -4.32
N ARG A 137 4.55 -23.88 -3.99
CA ARG A 137 4.00 -22.59 -4.39
C ARG A 137 4.80 -21.42 -3.79
N ALA A 138 5.11 -21.49 -2.50
CA ALA A 138 5.94 -20.48 -1.83
C ALA A 138 7.34 -20.39 -2.45
N ARG A 139 7.98 -21.54 -2.69
CA ARG A 139 9.29 -21.61 -3.35
C ARG A 139 9.26 -21.02 -4.78
N GLN A 140 8.21 -21.33 -5.53
CA GLN A 140 8.02 -20.75 -6.86
C GLN A 140 7.87 -19.23 -6.75
N LEU A 141 6.98 -18.74 -5.89
CA LEU A 141 6.77 -17.30 -5.70
C LEU A 141 8.09 -16.60 -5.36
N GLU A 142 8.83 -17.11 -4.35
CA GLU A 142 10.08 -16.51 -3.91
C GLU A 142 11.15 -16.45 -5.00
N HIS A 143 11.44 -17.56 -5.69
CA HIS A 143 12.49 -17.58 -6.71
C HIS A 143 12.11 -16.77 -7.96
N VAL A 144 10.82 -16.76 -8.34
CA VAL A 144 10.37 -15.98 -9.51
C VAL A 144 10.46 -14.49 -9.21
N HIS A 145 10.00 -14.03 -8.05
CA HIS A 145 10.12 -12.63 -7.67
C HIS A 145 11.58 -12.22 -7.48
N LEU A 146 12.40 -13.04 -6.83
CA LEU A 146 13.83 -12.77 -6.68
C LEU A 146 14.55 -12.68 -8.02
N ALA A 147 14.20 -13.53 -8.99
CA ALA A 147 14.72 -13.45 -10.35
C ALA A 147 14.36 -12.13 -11.04
N ARG A 148 13.12 -11.63 -10.84
CA ARG A 148 12.68 -10.32 -11.36
C ARG A 148 13.44 -9.17 -10.69
N ILE A 149 13.61 -9.19 -9.37
CA ILE A 149 14.38 -8.19 -8.64
C ILE A 149 15.83 -8.17 -9.14
N PHE A 150 16.51 -9.31 -9.20
CA PHE A 150 17.89 -9.38 -9.71
C PHE A 150 17.99 -8.93 -11.17
N ALA A 151 16.97 -9.22 -11.99
CA ALA A 151 16.89 -8.71 -13.35
C ALA A 151 16.78 -7.18 -13.38
N ARG A 152 15.98 -6.55 -12.51
CA ARG A 152 15.83 -5.09 -12.40
C ARG A 152 17.07 -4.40 -11.82
N MET A 153 17.76 -5.04 -10.88
CA MET A 153 19.12 -4.66 -10.43
C MET A 153 20.18 -4.96 -11.51
N GLY A 154 19.78 -5.56 -12.63
CA GLY A 154 20.57 -5.96 -13.81
C GLY A 154 21.73 -6.92 -13.55
N TYR A 155 21.50 -7.90 -12.69
CA TYR A 155 22.33 -9.08 -12.53
C TYR A 155 21.71 -10.26 -13.28
N ALA A 156 21.85 -10.26 -14.61
CA ALA A 156 21.18 -11.21 -15.49
C ALA A 156 21.55 -12.67 -15.19
N ASP A 157 22.81 -12.96 -14.86
CA ASP A 157 23.25 -14.33 -14.54
C ASP A 157 22.64 -14.85 -13.25
N ALA A 158 22.58 -14.01 -12.21
CA ALA A 158 21.94 -14.37 -10.95
C ALA A 158 20.42 -14.54 -11.11
N ALA A 159 19.78 -13.65 -11.87
CA ALA A 159 18.37 -13.76 -12.22
C ALA A 159 18.06 -15.09 -12.95
N ASN A 160 18.88 -15.45 -13.94
CA ASN A 160 18.74 -16.71 -14.67
C ASN A 160 18.94 -17.93 -13.75
N ARG A 161 19.92 -17.90 -12.84
CA ARG A 161 20.11 -18.98 -11.84
C ARG A 161 18.86 -19.18 -10.98
N GLN A 162 18.25 -18.10 -10.49
CA GLN A 162 17.02 -18.19 -9.68
C GLN A 162 15.84 -18.69 -10.50
N ALA A 163 15.66 -18.20 -11.73
CA ALA A 163 14.61 -18.64 -12.63
C ALA A 163 14.74 -20.13 -13.02
N ASP A 164 15.96 -20.63 -13.20
CA ASP A 164 16.22 -22.03 -13.58
C ASP A 164 15.96 -23.04 -12.44
N ILE A 165 15.85 -22.58 -11.18
CA ILE A 165 15.44 -23.43 -10.05
C ILE A 165 13.96 -23.84 -10.17
N VAL A 166 13.13 -22.99 -10.77
CA VAL A 166 11.69 -23.19 -10.86
C VAL A 166 11.36 -24.00 -12.13
N PRO A 167 10.56 -25.07 -12.05
CA PRO A 167 10.24 -25.90 -13.22
C PRO A 167 9.36 -25.19 -14.25
N VAL A 168 8.79 -24.04 -13.90
CA VAL A 168 7.79 -23.32 -14.67
C VAL A 168 8.43 -22.59 -15.85
N ALA A 169 7.97 -22.90 -17.07
CA ALA A 169 8.49 -22.29 -18.30
C ALA A 169 8.17 -20.79 -18.40
N SER A 170 7.00 -20.35 -17.94
CA SER A 170 6.56 -18.95 -17.97
C SER A 170 7.54 -18.04 -17.24
N ALA A 171 7.84 -18.37 -15.98
CA ALA A 171 8.80 -17.64 -15.15
C ALA A 171 10.17 -17.48 -15.81
N ARG A 172 10.72 -18.56 -16.39
CA ARG A 172 12.03 -18.54 -17.06
C ARG A 172 12.03 -17.66 -18.30
N MET A 173 10.98 -17.69 -19.09
CA MET A 173 10.88 -16.86 -20.29
C MET A 173 10.66 -15.39 -19.94
N LEU A 174 9.76 -15.08 -19.01
CA LEU A 174 9.50 -13.72 -18.55
C LEU A 174 10.76 -13.08 -17.93
N CYS A 175 11.48 -13.80 -17.07
CA CYS A 175 12.75 -13.32 -16.51
C CYS A 175 13.79 -12.99 -17.60
N ARG A 176 13.88 -13.80 -18.66
CA ARG A 176 14.78 -13.53 -19.80
C ARG A 176 14.38 -12.30 -20.60
N ILE A 177 13.10 -11.99 -20.66
CA ILE A 177 12.59 -10.76 -21.28
C ILE A 177 12.91 -9.56 -20.37
N ASP A 178 12.57 -9.62 -19.08
CA ASP A 178 12.84 -8.55 -18.11
C ASP A 178 14.35 -8.22 -18.02
N ASN A 179 15.23 -9.23 -18.10
CA ASN A 179 16.69 -9.05 -18.18
C ASN A 179 17.11 -8.23 -19.41
N ARG A 180 16.51 -8.47 -20.58
CA ARG A 180 16.79 -7.72 -21.81
C ARG A 180 16.24 -6.31 -21.75
N VAL A 181 15.06 -6.13 -21.16
CA VAL A 181 14.48 -4.80 -20.94
C VAL A 181 15.42 -3.96 -20.07
N THR A 182 15.89 -4.52 -18.95
CA THR A 182 16.82 -3.81 -18.06
C THR A 182 18.18 -3.55 -18.72
N LEU A 183 18.70 -4.50 -19.50
CA LEU A 183 19.91 -4.28 -20.30
C LEU A 183 19.71 -3.13 -21.32
N GLY A 184 18.54 -3.04 -21.93
CA GLY A 184 18.21 -1.97 -22.87
C GLY A 184 18.27 -0.59 -22.22
N HIS A 185 17.66 -0.41 -21.05
CA HIS A 185 17.75 0.84 -20.29
C HIS A 185 19.21 1.23 -19.99
N ARG A 186 20.04 0.28 -19.57
CA ARG A 186 21.46 0.55 -19.28
C ARG A 186 22.30 0.92 -20.49
N LEU A 187 22.05 0.27 -21.63
CA LEU A 187 22.77 0.60 -22.86
C LEU A 187 22.39 2.00 -23.36
N VAL A 188 21.15 2.41 -23.11
CA VAL A 188 20.72 3.80 -23.33
C VAL A 188 21.47 4.74 -22.38
N ASP A 189 21.55 4.43 -21.09
CA ASP A 189 22.30 5.22 -20.10
C ASP A 189 23.80 5.33 -20.45
N SER A 190 24.40 4.27 -21.02
CA SER A 190 25.81 4.27 -21.44
C SER A 190 26.04 4.91 -22.82
N GLY A 191 24.99 5.35 -23.51
CA GLY A 191 25.05 5.94 -24.85
C GLY A 191 25.32 4.92 -25.97
N GLU A 192 25.26 3.62 -25.71
CA GLU A 192 25.45 2.53 -26.67
C GLU A 192 24.17 2.26 -27.49
N MET A 193 23.72 3.26 -28.25
CA MET A 193 22.42 3.25 -28.95
C MET A 193 22.30 2.13 -29.99
N ASP A 194 23.38 1.78 -30.69
CA ASP A 194 23.34 0.75 -31.73
C ASP A 194 23.00 -0.63 -31.14
N ARG A 195 23.56 -0.96 -29.96
CA ARG A 195 23.26 -2.22 -29.26
C ARG A 195 21.89 -2.18 -28.59
N ALA A 196 21.49 -1.02 -28.06
CA ALA A 196 20.15 -0.85 -27.50
C ALA A 196 19.07 -1.10 -28.56
N ALA A 197 19.28 -0.64 -29.80
CA ALA A 197 18.33 -0.77 -30.90
C ALA A 197 18.11 -2.22 -31.38
N GLU A 198 19.02 -3.15 -31.08
CA GLU A 198 18.88 -4.58 -31.42
C GLU A 198 17.98 -5.35 -30.42
N LEU A 199 17.86 -4.86 -29.19
CA LEU A 199 17.18 -5.59 -28.10
C LEU A 199 15.67 -5.73 -28.27
N PRO A 200 14.91 -4.73 -28.75
CA PRO A 200 13.47 -4.88 -29.00
C PRO A 200 13.14 -6.07 -29.89
N THR A 201 13.87 -6.25 -30.98
CA THR A 201 13.69 -7.39 -31.89
C THR A 201 13.91 -8.74 -31.17
N GLN A 202 14.93 -8.83 -30.32
CA GLN A 202 15.18 -10.05 -29.54
C GLN A 202 14.06 -10.32 -28.52
N ILE A 203 13.56 -9.28 -27.85
CA ILE A 203 12.46 -9.39 -26.87
C ILE A 203 11.20 -9.95 -27.54
N VAL A 204 10.84 -9.42 -28.71
CA VAL A 204 9.65 -9.86 -29.46
C VAL A 204 9.78 -11.32 -29.92
N ASP A 205 10.96 -11.77 -30.37
CA ASP A 205 11.19 -13.19 -30.67
C ASP A 205 10.96 -14.09 -29.43
N PHE A 206 11.52 -13.70 -28.28
CA PHE A 206 11.29 -14.43 -27.03
C PHE A 206 9.81 -14.46 -26.63
N LEU A 207 9.09 -13.35 -26.80
CA LEU A 207 7.66 -13.27 -26.52
C LEU A 207 6.87 -14.25 -27.39
N HIS A 208 7.07 -14.23 -28.70
CA HIS A 208 6.39 -15.16 -29.62
C HIS A 208 6.68 -16.61 -29.30
N ARG A 209 7.94 -16.96 -29.02
CA ARG A 209 8.30 -18.33 -28.62
C ARG A 209 7.65 -18.75 -27.32
N SER A 210 7.47 -17.82 -26.39
CA SER A 210 6.81 -18.06 -25.11
C SER A 210 5.32 -18.30 -25.25
N ILE A 211 4.66 -17.57 -26.15
CA ILE A 211 3.24 -17.80 -26.51
C ILE A 211 3.09 -19.16 -27.18
N GLN A 212 3.94 -19.47 -28.18
CA GLN A 212 3.87 -20.72 -28.94
C GLN A 212 4.04 -21.98 -28.07
N CYS A 213 4.87 -21.91 -27.02
CA CYS A 213 5.05 -23.05 -26.11
C CYS A 213 4.05 -23.07 -24.94
N GLY A 214 3.09 -22.13 -24.90
CA GLY A 214 2.07 -22.02 -23.86
C GLY A 214 2.59 -21.52 -22.51
N ALA A 215 3.81 -20.97 -22.48
CA ALA A 215 4.41 -20.38 -21.28
C ALA A 215 3.77 -19.03 -20.97
N VAL A 216 3.49 -18.22 -21.99
CA VAL A 216 2.71 -16.99 -21.89
C VAL A 216 1.33 -17.26 -22.48
N ILE A 217 0.30 -16.61 -21.92
CA ILE A 217 -1.07 -16.74 -22.45
C ILE A 217 -1.13 -16.28 -23.91
N ASP A 218 -1.93 -16.96 -24.73
CA ASP A 218 -2.21 -16.46 -26.07
C ASP A 218 -3.09 -15.19 -25.96
N PRO A 219 -2.65 -14.03 -26.49
CA PRO A 219 -3.39 -12.78 -26.41
C PRO A 219 -4.82 -12.86 -26.97
N TRP A 220 -5.12 -13.79 -27.88
CA TRP A 220 -6.49 -14.00 -28.38
C TRP A 220 -7.48 -14.37 -27.28
N ASN A 221 -7.02 -14.91 -26.15
CA ASN A 221 -7.89 -15.18 -25.01
C ASN A 221 -8.43 -13.92 -24.34
N ILE A 222 -7.77 -12.77 -24.51
CA ILE A 222 -8.24 -11.50 -23.98
C ILE A 222 -9.51 -11.08 -24.72
N LEU A 223 -9.46 -11.04 -26.05
CA LEU A 223 -10.62 -10.71 -26.87
C LEU A 223 -11.70 -11.81 -26.86
N GLY A 224 -11.28 -13.08 -26.93
CA GLY A 224 -12.21 -14.20 -27.08
C GLY A 224 -12.95 -14.59 -25.81
N PHE A 225 -12.37 -14.33 -24.64
CA PHE A 225 -12.92 -14.73 -23.34
C PHE A 225 -12.94 -13.60 -22.31
N ASP A 226 -12.62 -12.35 -22.67
CA ASP A 226 -12.58 -11.23 -21.73
C ASP A 226 -11.68 -11.56 -20.53
N ALA A 227 -10.55 -12.25 -20.80
CA ALA A 227 -9.65 -12.87 -19.80
C ALA A 227 -10.33 -13.75 -18.73
N ASN A 228 -11.63 -14.02 -18.87
CA ASN A 228 -12.50 -14.68 -17.92
C ASN A 228 -12.89 -16.06 -18.45
N PHE A 229 -12.39 -17.11 -17.79
CA PHE A 229 -12.74 -18.47 -18.16
C PHE A 229 -13.94 -18.94 -17.34
N SER A 230 -15.12 -18.92 -17.95
CA SER A 230 -16.36 -19.45 -17.37
C SER A 230 -16.27 -20.97 -17.15
N LEU A 231 -16.44 -21.41 -15.89
CA LEU A 231 -16.74 -22.80 -15.56
C LEU A 231 -18.23 -23.11 -15.80
N PHE A 232 -19.08 -22.13 -15.52
CA PHE A 232 -20.53 -22.12 -15.73
C PHE A 232 -20.94 -20.76 -16.31
N PRO A 233 -22.11 -20.62 -16.96
CA PRO A 233 -22.53 -19.38 -17.62
C PRO A 233 -22.72 -18.18 -16.69
N ALA A 234 -22.90 -18.40 -15.38
CA ALA A 234 -22.98 -17.34 -14.39
C ALA A 234 -21.61 -16.68 -14.15
N LEU A 235 -21.58 -15.34 -14.10
CA LEU A 235 -20.37 -14.51 -13.93
C LEU A 235 -19.61 -14.83 -12.64
N GLU A 236 -20.33 -15.20 -11.57
CA GLU A 236 -19.76 -15.68 -10.29
C GLU A 236 -18.89 -16.95 -10.43
N ASN A 237 -19.04 -17.68 -11.54
CA ASN A 237 -18.29 -18.90 -11.84
C ASN A 237 -17.25 -18.70 -12.95
N SER A 238 -17.07 -17.47 -13.43
CA SER A 238 -15.94 -17.12 -14.27
C SER A 238 -14.73 -16.83 -13.39
N ILE A 239 -13.56 -17.15 -13.89
CA ILE A 239 -12.32 -16.90 -13.14
C ILE A 239 -11.34 -16.23 -14.07
N HIS A 240 -11.00 -15.00 -13.72
CA HIS A 240 -10.01 -14.18 -14.37
C HIS A 240 -8.65 -14.90 -14.44
N ASP A 241 -8.01 -14.85 -15.59
CA ASP A 241 -6.66 -15.35 -15.79
C ASP A 241 -5.66 -14.21 -15.70
N HIS A 242 -5.09 -14.04 -14.50
CA HIS A 242 -4.08 -13.01 -14.21
C HIS A 242 -2.85 -13.03 -15.13
N ARG A 243 -2.61 -14.11 -15.88
CA ARG A 243 -1.55 -14.13 -16.90
C ARG A 243 -1.80 -13.15 -18.04
N ALA A 244 -3.07 -12.78 -18.28
CA ALA A 244 -3.42 -11.70 -19.20
C ALA A 244 -2.88 -10.35 -18.67
N ASP A 245 -3.08 -10.08 -17.38
CA ASP A 245 -2.58 -8.87 -16.73
C ASP A 245 -1.03 -8.83 -16.75
N GLU A 246 -0.37 -9.94 -16.40
CA GLU A 246 1.10 -10.05 -16.46
C GLU A 246 1.67 -9.80 -17.86
N LEU A 247 0.94 -10.23 -18.90
CA LEU A 247 1.33 -10.01 -20.29
C LEU A 247 1.13 -8.54 -20.70
N ILE A 248 0.03 -7.91 -20.28
CA ILE A 248 -0.23 -6.49 -20.53
C ILE A 248 0.87 -5.64 -19.87
N GLU A 249 1.20 -5.91 -18.60
CA GLU A 249 2.30 -5.24 -17.90
C GLU A 249 3.65 -5.46 -18.61
N LEU A 250 3.92 -6.67 -19.10
CA LEU A 250 5.14 -6.94 -19.86
C LEU A 250 5.19 -6.08 -21.12
N MET A 251 4.09 -5.99 -21.86
CA MET A 251 4.01 -5.17 -23.07
C MET A 251 4.17 -3.68 -22.76
N GLU A 252 3.60 -3.18 -21.66
CA GLU A 252 3.84 -1.82 -21.18
C GLU A 252 5.34 -1.55 -20.97
N ARG A 253 6.05 -2.47 -20.30
CA ARG A 253 7.51 -2.34 -20.10
C ARG A 253 8.30 -2.38 -21.42
N VAL A 254 7.89 -3.23 -22.36
CA VAL A 254 8.52 -3.30 -23.68
C VAL A 254 8.30 -2.01 -24.46
N PHE A 255 7.07 -1.48 -24.48
CA PHE A 255 6.76 -0.21 -25.13
C PHE A 255 7.51 0.97 -24.48
N ALA A 256 7.62 0.99 -23.15
CA ALA A 256 8.38 2.00 -22.43
C ALA A 256 9.87 1.99 -22.82
N LEU A 257 10.47 0.80 -22.93
CA LEU A 257 11.86 0.67 -23.40
C LEU A 257 12.03 1.19 -24.83
N VAL A 258 11.17 0.76 -25.76
CA VAL A 258 11.26 1.17 -27.17
C VAL A 258 11.07 2.67 -27.31
N SER A 259 10.10 3.25 -26.59
CA SER A 259 9.87 4.70 -26.51
C SER A 259 11.10 5.44 -26.00
N ARG A 260 11.74 4.94 -24.93
CA ARG A 260 12.95 5.55 -24.36
C ARG A 260 14.14 5.51 -25.32
N ILE A 261 14.40 4.37 -25.97
CA ILE A 261 15.43 4.26 -27.00
C ILE A 261 15.18 5.26 -28.13
N TRP A 262 13.92 5.42 -28.54
CA TRP A 262 13.54 6.33 -29.61
C TRP A 262 13.74 7.81 -29.22
N SER A 263 13.29 8.19 -28.03
CA SER A 263 13.42 9.54 -27.47
C SER A 263 14.89 9.96 -27.35
N GLU A 264 15.73 9.07 -26.82
CA GLU A 264 17.18 9.32 -26.68
C GLU A 264 17.88 9.43 -28.03
N ALA A 265 17.51 8.58 -29.00
CA ALA A 265 18.03 8.69 -30.36
C ALA A 265 17.64 10.03 -31.01
N ALA A 266 16.42 10.52 -30.77
CA ALA A 266 15.97 11.81 -31.25
C ALA A 266 16.67 12.99 -30.58
N ALA A 267 16.91 12.92 -29.27
CA ALA A 267 17.65 13.95 -28.53
C ALA A 267 19.10 14.09 -29.00
N LEU A 268 19.72 12.99 -29.46
CA LEU A 268 21.06 12.94 -30.05
C LEU A 268 21.07 13.23 -31.57
N ASP A 269 19.92 13.51 -32.18
CA ASP A 269 19.72 13.67 -33.64
C ASP A 269 20.27 12.50 -34.49
N ARG A 270 20.24 11.27 -33.94
CA ARG A 270 20.62 10.02 -34.61
C ARG A 270 19.47 9.49 -35.47
N GLN A 271 19.33 10.05 -36.68
CA GLN A 271 18.24 9.72 -37.59
C GLN A 271 18.24 8.25 -38.05
N ASP A 272 19.44 7.67 -38.20
CA ASP A 272 19.65 6.27 -38.56
C ASP A 272 18.98 5.29 -37.59
N VAL A 273 19.15 5.52 -36.28
CA VAL A 273 18.53 4.70 -35.24
C VAL A 273 17.04 5.01 -35.11
N CYS A 274 16.64 6.28 -35.23
CA CYS A 274 15.24 6.70 -35.14
C CYS A 274 14.35 6.02 -36.20
N GLU A 275 14.78 5.95 -37.46
CA GLU A 275 14.01 5.32 -38.54
C GLU A 275 13.85 3.81 -38.31
N GLY A 276 14.89 3.15 -37.79
CA GLY A 276 14.85 1.73 -37.46
C GLY A 276 13.90 1.41 -36.29
N ILE A 277 13.85 2.26 -35.27
CA ILE A 277 12.97 2.09 -34.12
C ILE A 277 11.51 2.43 -34.46
N ASP A 278 11.27 3.46 -35.27
CA ASP A 278 9.93 3.82 -35.76
C ASP A 278 9.23 2.62 -36.43
N LEU A 279 9.94 1.95 -37.35
CA LEU A 279 9.43 0.76 -38.03
C LEU A 279 9.15 -0.39 -37.04
N GLN A 280 10.10 -0.70 -36.16
CA GLN A 280 9.96 -1.79 -35.18
C GLN A 280 8.80 -1.54 -34.21
N PHE A 281 8.65 -0.31 -33.71
CA PHE A 281 7.59 0.04 -32.79
C PHE A 281 6.23 -0.03 -33.48
N ARG A 282 6.10 0.51 -34.69
CA ARG A 282 4.83 0.42 -35.44
C ARG A 282 4.41 -1.02 -35.66
N GLU A 283 5.31 -1.89 -36.13
CA GLU A 283 5.02 -3.32 -36.35
C GLU A 283 4.57 -4.01 -35.05
N LEU A 284 5.24 -3.74 -33.93
CA LEU A 284 4.86 -4.30 -32.63
C LEU A 284 3.51 -3.77 -32.15
N ALA A 285 3.25 -2.48 -32.32
CA ALA A 285 2.01 -1.82 -31.91
C ALA A 285 0.81 -2.32 -32.72
N GLU A 286 0.97 -2.48 -34.04
CA GLU A 286 -0.03 -3.07 -34.94
C GLU A 286 -0.31 -4.54 -34.59
N TRP A 287 0.75 -5.32 -34.32
CA TRP A 287 0.60 -6.70 -33.87
C TRP A 287 -0.16 -6.79 -32.55
N TRP A 288 0.10 -5.92 -31.57
CA TRP A 288 -0.63 -5.94 -30.31
C TRP A 288 -2.09 -5.47 -30.45
N ARG A 289 -2.34 -4.48 -31.31
CA ARG A 289 -3.66 -3.87 -31.51
C ARG A 289 -4.72 -4.89 -31.92
N GLN A 290 -4.35 -5.92 -32.69
CA GLN A 290 -5.27 -6.95 -33.19
C GLN A 290 -6.01 -7.72 -32.08
N PHE A 291 -5.48 -7.71 -30.85
CA PHE A 291 -6.06 -8.41 -29.71
C PHE A 291 -7.04 -7.56 -28.88
N ALA A 292 -7.29 -6.31 -29.31
CA ALA A 292 -8.31 -5.42 -28.77
C ALA A 292 -8.32 -5.24 -27.24
N THR A 293 -7.15 -5.28 -26.60
CA THR A 293 -6.96 -5.04 -25.15
C THR A 293 -7.47 -3.69 -24.64
N HIS A 294 -7.81 -2.77 -25.55
CA HIS A 294 -8.33 -1.45 -25.24
C HIS A 294 -9.86 -1.38 -25.20
N GLU A 295 -10.57 -2.40 -25.70
CA GLU A 295 -12.05 -2.47 -25.71
C GLU A 295 -12.61 -3.39 -24.62
N VAL A 296 -11.77 -4.27 -24.07
CA VAL A 296 -12.12 -5.33 -23.14
C VAL A 296 -12.09 -4.77 -21.71
N SER A 297 -13.24 -4.74 -21.02
CA SER A 297 -13.39 -4.07 -19.71
C SER A 297 -12.81 -4.84 -18.52
N SER A 298 -12.64 -6.16 -18.65
CA SER A 298 -12.10 -7.03 -17.59
C SER A 298 -10.59 -6.91 -17.36
N VAL A 299 -9.85 -6.35 -18.31
CA VAL A 299 -8.38 -6.26 -18.27
C VAL A 299 -7.93 -4.80 -18.26
N LYS A 300 -6.70 -4.57 -17.81
CA LYS A 300 -6.10 -3.24 -17.88
C LYS A 300 -6.06 -2.75 -19.34
N ARG A 301 -6.68 -1.60 -19.58
CA ARG A 301 -6.72 -0.97 -20.90
C ARG A 301 -5.31 -0.59 -21.35
N LEU A 302 -4.81 -1.25 -22.39
CA LEU A 302 -3.57 -0.88 -23.09
C LEU A 302 -3.86 -0.67 -24.57
N ASP A 303 -3.85 0.59 -25.00
CA ASP A 303 -3.93 0.95 -26.41
C ASP A 303 -2.52 1.11 -27.00
N SER A 304 -2.07 0.13 -27.77
CA SER A 304 -0.72 0.14 -28.35
C SER A 304 -0.51 1.24 -29.39
N LEU A 305 -1.55 1.64 -30.13
CA LEU A 305 -1.42 2.70 -31.14
C LEU A 305 -1.36 4.07 -30.49
N GLU A 306 -2.13 4.28 -29.42
CA GLU A 306 -2.04 5.49 -28.59
C GLU A 306 -0.63 5.63 -27.99
N VAL A 307 -0.08 4.54 -27.44
CA VAL A 307 1.29 4.54 -26.87
C VAL A 307 2.35 4.82 -27.94
N TYR A 308 2.22 4.24 -29.13
CA TYR A 308 3.11 4.52 -30.26
C TYR A 308 3.02 5.97 -30.74
N ASN A 309 1.79 6.50 -30.90
CA ASN A 309 1.59 7.89 -31.33
C ASN A 309 2.12 8.88 -30.28
N ALA A 310 1.90 8.61 -28.99
CA ALA A 310 2.47 9.40 -27.90
C ALA A 310 4.01 9.39 -27.94
N ALA A 311 4.64 8.22 -28.13
CA ALA A 311 6.09 8.12 -28.26
C ALA A 311 6.62 8.90 -29.49
N LYS A 312 5.87 8.86 -30.60
CA LYS A 312 6.19 9.64 -31.79
C LYS A 312 6.12 11.15 -31.53
N HIS A 313 5.09 11.64 -30.83
CA HIS A 313 5.00 13.04 -30.42
C HIS A 313 6.17 13.44 -29.52
N VAL A 314 6.59 12.59 -28.59
CA VAL A 314 7.78 12.83 -27.75
C VAL A 314 9.04 12.97 -28.60
N VAL A 315 9.24 12.09 -29.57
CA VAL A 315 10.40 12.12 -30.49
C VAL A 315 10.40 13.38 -31.34
N GLU A 316 9.23 13.80 -31.83
CA GLU A 316 9.07 15.06 -32.56
C GLU A 316 9.36 16.27 -31.66
N ALA A 317 8.84 16.27 -30.43
CA ALA A 317 9.10 17.30 -29.43
C ALA A 317 10.58 17.37 -29.03
N MET A 318 11.26 16.24 -28.83
CA MET A 318 12.69 16.20 -28.50
C MET A 318 13.57 16.68 -29.66
N ARG A 319 13.18 16.39 -30.91
CA ARG A 319 13.82 16.98 -32.10
C ARG A 319 13.61 18.49 -32.19
N LEU A 320 12.40 18.96 -31.90
CA LEU A 320 12.09 20.38 -31.84
C LEU A 320 12.87 21.08 -30.74
N TRP A 321 12.99 20.46 -29.57
CA TRP A 321 13.79 20.94 -28.46
C TRP A 321 15.26 21.07 -28.85
N HIS A 322 15.85 20.01 -29.43
CA HIS A 322 17.23 20.02 -29.90
C HIS A 322 17.49 21.12 -30.94
N ARG A 323 16.56 21.36 -31.86
CA ARG A 323 16.67 22.40 -32.91
C ARG A 323 16.36 23.82 -32.40
N GLY A 324 15.46 23.94 -31.43
CA GLY A 324 14.97 25.21 -30.88
C GLY A 324 15.97 25.88 -29.94
N GLY A 325 16.86 25.11 -29.29
CA GLY A 325 17.88 25.63 -28.39
C GLY A 325 17.26 26.51 -27.30
N ALA A 326 17.79 27.73 -27.09
CA ALA A 326 17.30 28.65 -26.05
C ALA A 326 15.84 29.14 -26.23
N ALA A 327 15.23 28.97 -27.41
CA ALA A 327 13.85 29.40 -27.65
C ALA A 327 12.81 28.50 -26.94
N THR A 328 13.19 27.28 -26.56
CA THR A 328 12.32 26.28 -25.90
C THR A 328 11.88 26.69 -24.49
N GLY A 329 12.57 27.67 -23.89
CA GLY A 329 12.24 28.20 -22.57
C GLY A 329 11.09 29.23 -22.54
N ASP A 330 10.52 29.59 -23.69
CA ASP A 330 9.32 30.45 -23.77
C ASP A 330 8.07 29.57 -23.90
N VAL A 331 7.04 29.81 -23.07
CA VAL A 331 5.74 29.12 -23.16
C VAL A 331 5.14 29.29 -24.57
N ARG A 332 5.40 30.43 -25.22
CA ARG A 332 4.94 30.70 -26.60
C ARG A 332 5.60 29.84 -27.66
N PHE A 333 6.75 29.23 -27.38
CA PHE A 333 7.41 28.31 -28.30
C PHE A 333 6.60 27.02 -28.47
N TRP A 334 6.00 26.52 -27.40
CA TRP A 334 5.21 25.28 -27.41
C TRP A 334 3.79 25.46 -27.93
N ALA A 335 3.23 26.67 -27.84
CA ALA A 335 1.85 26.96 -28.26
C ALA A 335 1.51 26.58 -29.73
N PRO A 336 2.38 26.81 -30.74
CA PRO A 336 2.17 26.33 -32.11
C PRO A 336 2.16 24.79 -32.26
N HIS A 337 2.66 24.08 -31.25
CA HIS A 337 2.81 22.63 -31.19
C HIS A 337 1.81 21.99 -30.22
N ALA A 338 0.78 22.71 -29.77
CA ALA A 338 -0.20 22.23 -28.79
C ALA A 338 -0.93 20.94 -29.23
N GLU A 339 -1.12 20.73 -30.54
CA GLU A 339 -1.71 19.50 -31.08
C GLU A 339 -0.86 18.25 -30.81
N MET A 340 0.44 18.38 -30.50
CA MET A 340 1.30 17.26 -30.13
C MET A 340 1.06 16.77 -28.69
N PHE A 341 0.37 17.58 -27.87
CA PHE A 341 0.14 17.33 -26.45
C PHE A 341 -1.36 17.23 -26.16
N ASP A 342 -2.00 16.24 -26.78
CA ASP A 342 -3.43 15.93 -26.67
C ASP A 342 -3.78 15.03 -25.46
N ALA A 343 -2.78 14.47 -24.78
CA ALA A 343 -2.95 13.60 -23.62
C ALA A 343 -1.93 13.92 -22.50
N PRO A 344 -2.26 13.64 -21.21
CA PRO A 344 -1.36 13.87 -20.06
C PRO A 344 -0.02 13.15 -20.22
N LYS A 345 -0.07 11.93 -20.78
CA LYS A 345 1.10 11.09 -21.01
C LYS A 345 2.11 11.72 -21.99
N ALA A 346 1.64 12.47 -22.98
CA ALA A 346 2.51 13.17 -23.92
C ALA A 346 3.31 14.27 -23.20
N TYR A 347 2.68 15.05 -22.32
CA TYR A 347 3.38 16.03 -21.48
C TYR A 347 4.40 15.37 -20.57
N ALA A 348 3.99 14.35 -19.83
CA ALA A 348 4.84 13.71 -18.83
C ALA A 348 6.13 13.13 -19.44
N LEU A 349 6.03 12.41 -20.56
CA LEU A 349 7.19 11.83 -21.22
C LEU A 349 8.21 12.87 -21.71
N VAL A 350 7.74 14.01 -22.22
CA VAL A 350 8.64 15.11 -22.64
C VAL A 350 9.22 15.82 -21.41
N LEU A 351 8.41 16.06 -20.38
CA LEU A 351 8.86 16.69 -19.13
C LEU A 351 9.93 15.85 -18.42
N ASP A 352 9.73 14.54 -18.29
CA ASP A 352 10.71 13.62 -17.72
C ASP A 352 12.02 13.65 -18.51
N ALA A 353 11.94 13.61 -19.84
CA ALA A 353 13.13 13.70 -20.71
C ALA A 353 13.88 15.03 -20.53
N LEU A 354 13.17 16.15 -20.35
CA LEU A 354 13.77 17.46 -20.11
C LEU A 354 14.38 17.58 -18.70
N LEU A 355 13.72 17.04 -17.68
CA LEU A 355 14.20 17.01 -16.30
C LEU A 355 15.45 16.15 -16.16
N GLU A 356 15.49 14.95 -16.77
CA GLU A 356 16.69 14.10 -16.82
C GLU A 356 17.91 14.81 -17.43
N ARG A 357 17.66 15.74 -18.36
CA ARG A 357 18.68 16.57 -19.02
C ARG A 357 18.98 17.88 -18.30
N ARG A 358 18.31 18.14 -17.18
CA ARG A 358 18.46 19.35 -16.35
C ARG A 358 18.11 20.65 -17.09
N ASP A 359 17.22 20.61 -18.08
CA ASP A 359 16.70 21.82 -18.74
C ASP A 359 15.47 22.35 -18.01
N PHE A 360 15.73 23.01 -16.87
CA PHE A 360 14.69 23.51 -15.98
C PHE A 360 13.82 24.62 -16.60
N ILE A 361 14.34 25.39 -17.55
CA ILE A 361 13.57 26.49 -18.14
C ILE A 361 12.55 25.94 -19.16
N ALA A 362 12.99 25.02 -20.02
CA ALA A 362 12.09 24.38 -20.98
C ALA A 362 11.02 23.54 -20.25
N SER A 363 11.41 22.75 -19.25
CA SER A 363 10.47 21.95 -18.46
C SER A 363 9.47 22.82 -17.70
N MET A 364 9.90 23.94 -17.10
CA MET A 364 9.01 24.92 -16.46
C MET A 364 8.00 25.45 -17.47
N SER A 365 8.44 25.84 -18.67
CA SER A 365 7.55 26.40 -19.69
C SER A 365 6.48 25.39 -20.14
N LEU A 366 6.86 24.11 -20.24
CA LEU A 366 5.96 23.04 -20.66
C LEU A 366 4.99 22.63 -19.54
N LEU A 367 5.42 22.64 -18.28
CA LEU A 367 4.52 22.47 -17.11
C LEU A 367 3.43 23.54 -17.10
N ILE A 368 3.82 24.81 -17.29
CA ILE A 368 2.85 25.92 -17.33
C ILE A 368 1.91 25.79 -18.53
N HIS A 369 2.42 25.35 -19.69
CA HIS A 369 1.58 25.07 -20.85
C HIS A 369 0.54 23.98 -20.56
N TRP A 370 0.94 22.87 -19.94
CA TRP A 370 0.01 21.80 -19.55
C TRP A 370 -1.06 22.31 -18.58
N LEU A 371 -0.66 23.07 -17.56
CA LEU A 371 -1.59 23.68 -16.61
C LEU A 371 -2.61 24.59 -17.33
N SER A 372 -2.17 25.37 -18.32
CA SER A 372 -3.08 26.21 -19.13
C SER A 372 -4.05 25.43 -20.03
N GLN A 373 -3.83 24.13 -20.22
CA GLN A 373 -4.69 23.24 -20.99
C GLN A 373 -5.47 22.27 -20.09
N ALA A 374 -5.53 22.50 -18.77
CA ALA A 374 -6.13 21.58 -17.80
C ALA A 374 -7.61 21.23 -18.07
N ASP A 375 -8.36 22.10 -18.74
CA ASP A 375 -9.75 21.84 -19.17
C ASP A 375 -9.86 20.83 -20.31
N ARG A 376 -8.82 20.72 -21.13
CA ARG A 376 -8.77 19.82 -22.30
C ARG A 376 -8.01 18.54 -22.00
N VAL A 377 -6.92 18.69 -21.25
CA VAL A 377 -6.00 17.61 -20.90
C VAL A 377 -5.94 17.55 -19.37
N PRO A 378 -6.47 16.50 -18.73
CA PRO A 378 -6.50 16.43 -17.28
C PRO A 378 -5.07 16.46 -16.69
N LEU A 379 -4.95 16.97 -15.47
CA LEU A 379 -3.65 17.06 -14.79
C LEU A 379 -3.18 15.73 -14.21
N GLU A 380 -4.09 14.77 -14.06
CA GLU A 380 -3.80 13.45 -13.50
C GLU A 380 -4.54 12.37 -14.30
N GLN A 381 -3.83 11.31 -14.67
CA GLN A 381 -4.40 10.12 -15.30
C GLN A 381 -3.51 8.90 -15.05
N GLY A 382 -4.00 7.94 -14.26
CA GLY A 382 -3.22 6.76 -13.88
C GLY A 382 -1.94 7.14 -13.14
N ASP A 383 -0.79 6.71 -13.64
CA ASP A 383 0.53 6.96 -13.02
C ASP A 383 1.11 8.34 -13.37
N VAL A 384 0.45 9.09 -14.26
CA VAL A 384 0.90 10.42 -14.70
C VAL A 384 0.22 11.49 -13.85
N SER A 385 1.01 12.31 -13.17
CA SER A 385 0.53 13.44 -12.38
C SER A 385 1.39 14.69 -12.63
N PHE A 386 0.72 15.79 -12.95
CA PHE A 386 1.32 17.13 -12.99
C PHE A 386 1.99 17.48 -11.66
N SER A 387 1.30 17.17 -10.55
CA SER A 387 1.75 17.46 -9.18
C SER A 387 3.14 16.88 -8.92
N ARG A 388 3.33 15.59 -9.26
CA ARG A 388 4.60 14.88 -9.11
C ARG A 388 5.74 15.54 -9.90
N LEU A 389 5.49 15.92 -11.16
CA LEU A 389 6.50 16.52 -12.02
C LEU A 389 6.84 17.96 -11.64
N ALA A 390 5.86 18.73 -11.15
CA ALA A 390 6.08 20.09 -10.65
C ALA A 390 6.89 20.11 -9.35
N GLU A 391 6.64 19.14 -8.46
CA GLU A 391 7.44 18.93 -7.25
C GLU A 391 8.87 18.51 -7.57
N ARG A 392 9.05 17.50 -8.41
CA ARG A 392 10.37 17.05 -8.90
C ARG A 392 11.16 18.21 -9.50
N TRP A 393 10.52 19.01 -10.35
CA TRP A 393 11.15 20.19 -10.94
C TRP A 393 11.71 21.14 -9.88
N LEU A 394 10.96 21.39 -8.81
CA LEU A 394 11.36 22.32 -7.76
C LEU A 394 12.52 21.76 -6.92
N LEU A 395 12.51 20.46 -6.62
CA LEU A 395 13.58 19.79 -5.88
C LEU A 395 14.88 19.75 -6.69
N ASP A 396 14.83 19.22 -7.91
CA ASP A 396 15.96 19.14 -8.83
C ASP A 396 16.55 20.55 -9.09
N TRP A 397 15.70 21.57 -9.19
CA TRP A 397 16.12 22.97 -9.33
C TRP A 397 16.97 23.44 -8.15
N PHE A 398 16.57 23.14 -6.92
CA PHE A 398 17.31 23.57 -5.71
C PHE A 398 18.57 22.75 -5.47
N GLU A 399 18.57 21.46 -5.78
CA GLU A 399 19.73 20.57 -5.61
C GLU A 399 20.85 20.95 -6.59
N GLU A 400 20.54 21.05 -7.89
CA GLU A 400 21.54 21.27 -8.94
C GLU A 400 22.06 22.72 -8.99
N ASN A 401 21.26 23.68 -8.53
CA ASN A 401 21.65 25.09 -8.52
C ASN A 401 22.07 25.56 -7.12
N GLY A 402 22.44 24.63 -6.23
CA GLY A 402 22.95 24.89 -4.89
C GLY A 402 24.01 26.00 -4.80
N ASP A 403 24.92 26.01 -5.78
CA ASP A 403 26.07 26.94 -5.86
C ASP A 403 25.72 28.31 -6.48
N GLN A 404 24.49 28.51 -6.96
CA GLN A 404 24.07 29.81 -7.51
C GLN A 404 23.63 30.77 -6.39
N ALA A 405 23.91 32.06 -6.60
CA ALA A 405 23.49 33.12 -5.69
C ALA A 405 21.97 33.06 -5.42
N ASP A 406 21.59 33.12 -4.14
CA ASP A 406 20.21 33.02 -3.66
C ASP A 406 19.24 33.94 -4.40
N GLY A 407 19.68 35.16 -4.74
CA GLY A 407 18.87 36.13 -5.48
C GLY A 407 18.44 35.66 -6.88
N GLN A 408 19.25 34.84 -7.57
CA GLN A 408 18.90 34.29 -8.88
C GLN A 408 17.96 33.08 -8.73
N ARG A 409 18.23 32.20 -7.76
CA ARG A 409 17.35 31.08 -7.41
C ARG A 409 15.95 31.56 -7.07
N TRP A 410 15.84 32.54 -6.18
CA TRP A 410 14.57 33.14 -5.77
C TRP A 410 13.79 33.72 -6.95
N LYS A 411 14.46 34.44 -7.86
CA LYS A 411 13.79 35.04 -9.03
C LYS A 411 13.11 34.01 -9.92
N ILE A 412 13.76 32.88 -10.17
CA ILE A 412 13.21 31.81 -11.02
C ILE A 412 12.10 31.05 -10.28
N THR A 413 12.31 30.71 -9.01
CA THR A 413 11.27 30.09 -8.18
C THR A 413 10.02 30.97 -8.09
N ARG A 414 10.17 32.27 -7.82
CA ARG A 414 9.05 33.21 -7.79
C ARG A 414 8.33 33.27 -9.13
N LYS A 415 9.09 33.38 -10.23
CA LYS A 415 8.54 33.40 -11.59
C LYS A 415 7.73 32.15 -11.91
N PHE A 416 8.17 30.98 -11.44
CA PHE A 416 7.43 29.73 -11.60
C PHE A 416 6.07 29.78 -10.87
N PHE A 417 6.04 30.18 -9.60
CA PHE A 417 4.78 30.32 -8.86
C PHE A 417 3.86 31.42 -9.44
N ASP A 418 4.41 32.54 -9.90
CA ASP A 418 3.64 33.61 -10.56
C ASP A 418 2.96 33.06 -11.83
N TYR A 419 3.62 32.15 -12.56
CA TYR A 419 3.03 31.47 -13.71
C TYR A 419 1.99 30.42 -13.33
N ILE A 420 2.20 29.65 -12.26
CA ILE A 420 1.17 28.73 -11.77
C ILE A 420 -0.09 29.51 -11.38
N GLU A 421 0.04 30.58 -10.60
CA GLU A 421 -1.09 31.43 -10.18
C GLU A 421 -1.85 32.00 -11.38
N ALA A 422 -1.15 32.43 -12.43
CA ALA A 422 -1.77 33.01 -13.62
C ALA A 422 -2.48 31.99 -14.53
N ASN A 423 -2.10 30.70 -14.49
CA ASN A 423 -2.60 29.67 -15.41
C ASN A 423 -3.46 28.59 -14.73
N ALA A 424 -3.55 28.56 -13.39
CA ALA A 424 -4.30 27.54 -12.66
C ALA A 424 -5.83 27.70 -12.74
N GLU A 425 -6.33 28.89 -13.11
CA GLU A 425 -7.77 29.19 -13.21
C GLU A 425 -8.57 28.65 -12.00
N ASP A 426 -9.54 27.77 -12.22
CA ASP A 426 -10.36 27.20 -11.15
C ASP A 426 -9.59 26.26 -10.20
N TYR A 427 -8.48 25.64 -10.65
CA TYR A 427 -7.63 24.78 -9.80
C TYR A 427 -6.96 25.58 -8.69
N TRP A 428 -6.83 26.91 -8.84
CA TRP A 428 -6.31 27.76 -7.78
C TRP A 428 -7.23 27.77 -6.54
N SER A 429 -8.54 27.50 -6.71
CA SER A 429 -9.57 27.53 -5.66
C SER A 429 -10.02 26.15 -5.20
N VAL A 430 -10.53 26.06 -3.97
CA VAL A 430 -11.04 24.80 -3.41
C VAL A 430 -12.38 24.45 -4.07
N PRO A 431 -12.58 23.19 -4.52
CA PRO A 431 -13.85 22.78 -5.13
C PRO A 431 -15.00 22.80 -4.12
N ARG A 432 -16.23 22.89 -4.62
CA ARG A 432 -17.46 22.73 -3.82
C ARG A 432 -18.02 21.33 -4.01
N PHE A 433 -18.65 20.77 -2.98
CA PHE A 433 -19.36 19.50 -3.08
C PHE A 433 -20.73 19.72 -3.73
N GLU A 434 -20.94 19.11 -4.90
CA GLU A 434 -22.10 19.38 -5.77
C GLU A 434 -23.27 18.41 -5.55
N ILE A 435 -23.06 17.30 -4.83
CA ILE A 435 -24.11 16.34 -4.51
C ILE A 435 -24.95 16.86 -3.35
N GLY A 436 -26.25 17.07 -3.58
CA GLY A 436 -27.23 17.40 -2.54
C GLY A 436 -27.46 18.90 -2.25
N SER A 437 -26.87 19.82 -3.03
CA SER A 437 -27.09 21.27 -2.87
C SER A 437 -28.43 21.80 -3.40
N SER A 438 -29.34 20.93 -3.87
CA SER A 438 -30.64 21.28 -4.45
C SER A 438 -31.83 21.32 -3.46
N SER A 439 -31.60 21.47 -2.16
CA SER A 439 -32.70 21.72 -1.20
C SER A 439 -32.25 22.51 0.02
N ARG A 440 -32.16 23.83 -0.11
CA ARG A 440 -32.19 24.78 1.03
C ARG A 440 -32.38 26.24 0.57
N SER A 441 -33.45 26.51 -0.18
CA SER A 441 -33.98 27.88 -0.26
C SER A 441 -34.91 28.12 0.94
N THR A 442 -34.41 28.87 1.92
CA THR A 442 -35.22 29.39 3.04
C THR A 442 -36.39 30.23 2.52
N PRO A 443 -37.64 29.98 2.94
CA PRO A 443 -38.77 30.80 2.52
C PRO A 443 -38.71 32.15 3.23
N LYS A 444 -38.66 33.25 2.46
CA LYS A 444 -38.90 34.60 2.98
C LYS A 444 -40.41 34.79 3.19
N PRO A 445 -40.87 35.36 4.32
CA PRO A 445 -42.27 35.68 4.52
C PRO A 445 -42.64 37.04 3.90
N ASP A 446 -43.89 37.08 3.42
CA ASP A 446 -44.76 38.24 3.15
C ASP A 446 -44.52 39.09 1.88
N ASP A 447 -45.21 38.73 0.79
CA ASP A 447 -45.79 39.70 -0.17
C ASP A 447 -47.24 39.29 -0.55
N PRO A 448 -48.30 40.07 -0.24
CA PRO A 448 -49.70 39.63 -0.37
C PRO A 448 -50.35 39.89 -1.75
N PHE A 449 -49.60 40.07 -2.83
CA PHE A 449 -50.17 40.34 -4.15
C PHE A 449 -49.39 39.69 -5.31
N ALA A 450 -49.59 38.39 -5.53
CA ALA A 450 -49.34 37.75 -6.83
C ALA A 450 -50.12 36.42 -6.95
N ASP A 451 -51.39 36.53 -7.38
CA ASP A 451 -52.15 35.38 -7.90
C ASP A 451 -51.75 35.12 -9.36
N GLU A 452 -51.18 33.94 -9.62
CA GLU A 452 -51.24 33.07 -10.82
C GLU A 452 -49.88 32.38 -11.15
N PRO A 453 -49.85 31.06 -11.35
CA PRO A 453 -48.63 30.29 -11.59
C PRO A 453 -48.24 30.33 -13.07
N TYR A 454 -47.20 31.09 -13.40
CA TYR A 454 -46.49 30.93 -14.67
C TYR A 454 -45.42 29.84 -14.53
N ALA A 455 -45.68 28.73 -15.21
CA ALA A 455 -44.68 27.76 -15.61
C ALA A 455 -43.61 28.40 -16.50
N GLY A 456 -42.36 27.99 -16.31
CA GLY A 456 -41.21 28.45 -17.07
C GLY A 456 -40.00 27.59 -16.76
N GLU A 457 -40.14 26.28 -16.94
CA GLU A 457 -39.00 25.39 -17.17
C GLU A 457 -38.43 25.73 -18.56
N VAL A 458 -37.14 26.04 -18.61
CA VAL A 458 -36.36 25.93 -19.85
C VAL A 458 -35.46 24.73 -19.63
N ALA A 459 -36.01 23.55 -19.89
CA ALA A 459 -35.22 22.35 -20.15
C ALA A 459 -34.79 22.43 -21.63
N GLU A 460 -33.50 22.22 -21.89
CA GLU A 460 -33.02 21.96 -23.25
C GLU A 460 -33.60 20.61 -23.70
N GLU A 461 -34.42 20.65 -24.75
CA GLU A 461 -35.07 19.49 -25.36
C GLU A 461 -34.05 18.69 -26.20
N ASP A 462 -33.77 17.45 -25.79
CA ASP A 462 -33.31 16.39 -26.68
C ASP A 462 -34.51 15.92 -27.54
N GLU A 463 -34.46 16.19 -28.85
CA GLU A 463 -35.56 16.04 -29.84
C GLU A 463 -36.05 14.60 -30.12
N ASP A 464 -35.62 13.57 -29.39
CA ASP A 464 -35.92 12.17 -29.75
C ASP A 464 -37.10 11.50 -28.99
N ASN A 465 -37.77 12.19 -28.07
CA ASN A 465 -38.82 11.57 -27.21
C ASN A 465 -40.29 11.88 -27.56
N GLU A 466 -40.59 12.70 -28.57
CA GLU A 466 -41.99 13.05 -28.91
C GLU A 466 -42.73 12.00 -29.78
N LEU A 467 -42.05 10.98 -30.31
CA LEU A 467 -42.65 10.04 -31.28
C LEU A 467 -43.68 9.07 -30.66
N PHE A 468 -43.67 8.88 -29.34
CA PHE A 468 -44.50 7.85 -28.65
C PHE A 468 -45.57 8.40 -27.69
N GLY A 469 -45.66 9.73 -27.50
CA GLY A 469 -46.61 10.35 -26.55
C GLY A 469 -48.09 10.09 -26.87
N ALA A 470 -48.45 9.97 -28.16
CA ALA A 470 -49.84 9.77 -28.59
C ALA A 470 -50.44 8.40 -28.21
N ALA A 471 -49.63 7.43 -27.74
CA ALA A 471 -50.12 6.12 -27.34
C ALA A 471 -50.60 6.06 -25.87
N TYR A 472 -50.32 7.09 -25.07
CA TYR A 472 -50.52 7.05 -23.61
C TYR A 472 -51.37 8.21 -23.05
N GLU A 473 -51.98 9.05 -23.90
CA GLU A 473 -52.80 10.22 -23.48
C GLU A 473 -54.00 9.87 -22.55
N ASP A 474 -54.48 8.61 -22.56
CA ASP A 474 -55.65 8.19 -21.77
C ASP A 474 -55.33 7.16 -20.65
N VAL A 475 -54.06 6.98 -20.27
CA VAL A 475 -53.67 6.03 -19.20
C VAL A 475 -53.28 6.79 -17.93
N VAL A 476 -54.16 6.77 -16.93
CA VAL A 476 -53.84 7.26 -15.58
C VAL A 476 -53.11 6.16 -14.82
N TYR A 477 -51.78 6.28 -14.69
CA TYR A 477 -51.01 5.44 -13.77
C TYR A 477 -51.46 5.73 -12.34
N ARG A 478 -51.77 4.67 -11.59
CA ARG A 478 -52.15 4.78 -10.19
C ARG A 478 -51.15 3.98 -9.38
N ASP A 479 -50.26 4.70 -8.73
CA ASP A 479 -49.22 4.14 -7.87
C ASP A 479 -49.86 3.31 -6.74
N SER A 480 -49.33 2.10 -6.55
CA SER A 480 -49.82 1.13 -5.56
C SER A 480 -48.77 0.78 -4.50
N THR A 481 -47.61 1.44 -4.56
CA THR A 481 -46.47 1.25 -3.67
C THR A 481 -46.05 2.63 -3.17
N ASP A 482 -46.68 3.08 -2.08
CA ASP A 482 -46.37 4.33 -1.38
C ASP A 482 -45.03 4.17 -0.61
N ASP A 483 -43.93 4.01 -1.35
CA ASP A 483 -42.56 3.88 -0.83
C ASP A 483 -41.71 5.15 -1.04
N GLY A 484 -42.30 6.17 -1.67
CA GLY A 484 -41.68 7.49 -1.82
C GLY A 484 -40.61 7.58 -2.91
N VAL A 485 -40.57 6.63 -3.86
CA VAL A 485 -39.64 6.65 -5.01
C VAL A 485 -40.41 6.60 -6.34
N GLU A 486 -40.33 7.67 -7.14
CA GLU A 486 -40.84 7.65 -8.53
C GLU A 486 -39.77 7.11 -9.49
N GLY A 487 -39.87 5.83 -9.88
CA GLY A 487 -38.97 5.21 -10.86
C GLY A 487 -39.21 3.72 -11.13
N ALA A 488 -38.64 3.17 -12.20
CA ALA A 488 -38.69 1.74 -12.50
C ALA A 488 -37.75 0.96 -11.56
N VAL A 489 -38.33 0.07 -10.75
CA VAL A 489 -37.71 -0.69 -9.62
C VAL A 489 -36.44 -1.49 -9.98
N PHE A 490 -36.09 -1.65 -11.26
CA PHE A 490 -34.98 -2.51 -11.70
C PHE A 490 -33.72 -1.79 -12.21
N GLU A 491 -33.69 -0.46 -12.34
CA GLU A 491 -32.52 0.26 -12.93
C GLU A 491 -32.10 1.56 -12.19
N THR A 492 -32.72 1.92 -11.06
CA THR A 492 -32.44 3.20 -10.38
C THR A 492 -31.26 3.21 -9.41
N ASP A 493 -30.85 2.05 -8.91
CA ASP A 493 -29.83 1.96 -7.87
C ASP A 493 -28.44 2.37 -8.40
N ASP A 494 -28.04 1.93 -9.60
CA ASP A 494 -26.72 2.26 -10.20
C ASP A 494 -26.46 3.77 -10.38
N ARG A 495 -27.51 4.59 -10.60
CA ARG A 495 -27.33 6.03 -10.93
C ARG A 495 -26.90 6.88 -9.73
N VAL A 496 -27.36 6.55 -8.53
CA VAL A 496 -26.97 7.27 -7.29
C VAL A 496 -25.55 6.86 -6.89
N TYR A 497 -25.18 5.61 -7.14
CA TYR A 497 -23.91 5.03 -6.73
C TYR A 497 -22.74 5.55 -7.57
N GLU A 498 -22.91 5.63 -8.88
CA GLU A 498 -21.92 6.26 -9.76
C GLU A 498 -21.75 7.76 -9.49
N ALA A 499 -22.77 8.44 -8.93
CA ALA A 499 -22.70 9.88 -8.67
C ALA A 499 -21.64 10.22 -7.61
N LEU A 500 -21.63 9.51 -6.47
CA LEU A 500 -20.63 9.75 -5.41
C LEU A 500 -19.21 9.42 -5.88
N GLU A 501 -19.04 8.32 -6.63
CA GLU A 501 -17.73 7.95 -7.17
C GLU A 501 -17.19 9.00 -8.15
N ARG A 502 -18.03 9.47 -9.09
CA ARG A 502 -17.67 10.53 -10.06
C ARG A 502 -17.35 11.86 -9.37
N GLU A 503 -18.16 12.28 -8.40
CA GLU A 503 -17.92 13.51 -7.65
C GLU A 503 -16.66 13.42 -6.78
N SER A 504 -16.44 12.26 -6.14
CA SER A 504 -15.22 12.00 -5.38
C SER A 504 -14.00 12.14 -6.28
N GLN A 505 -14.02 11.60 -7.50
CA GLN A 505 -12.91 11.73 -8.45
C GLN A 505 -12.63 13.20 -8.81
N ARG A 506 -13.67 13.97 -9.17
CA ARG A 506 -13.54 15.41 -9.51
C ARG A 506 -12.93 16.23 -8.37
N VAL A 507 -13.41 16.02 -7.14
CA VAL A 507 -12.90 16.75 -5.96
C VAL A 507 -11.46 16.34 -5.66
N VAL A 508 -11.13 15.06 -5.74
CA VAL A 508 -9.78 14.53 -5.51
C VAL A 508 -8.74 15.18 -6.43
N GLU A 509 -9.02 15.29 -7.73
CA GLU A 509 -8.08 15.86 -8.71
C GLU A 509 -7.76 17.33 -8.40
N ARG A 510 -8.69 18.05 -7.78
CA ARG A 510 -8.46 19.42 -7.31
C ARG A 510 -7.67 19.45 -5.99
N LEU A 511 -7.93 18.51 -5.09
CA LEU A 511 -7.23 18.39 -3.80
C LEU A 511 -5.76 18.00 -3.98
N SER A 512 -5.43 17.18 -4.98
CA SER A 512 -4.04 16.81 -5.29
C SER A 512 -3.23 18.03 -5.73
N PHE A 513 -3.76 18.86 -6.63
CA PHE A 513 -3.14 20.13 -7.03
C PHE A 513 -2.93 21.09 -5.85
N ILE A 514 -3.94 21.25 -4.99
CA ILE A 514 -3.87 22.11 -3.80
C ILE A 514 -2.79 21.60 -2.83
N SER A 515 -2.73 20.28 -2.59
CA SER A 515 -1.72 19.67 -1.72
C SER A 515 -0.31 19.83 -2.30
N CYS A 516 -0.16 19.66 -3.61
CA CYS A 516 1.09 19.92 -4.35
C CYS A 516 1.57 21.35 -4.15
N LEU A 517 0.69 22.33 -4.34
CA LEU A 517 1.01 23.74 -4.13
C LEU A 517 1.47 24.02 -2.69
N ALA A 518 0.82 23.42 -1.70
CA ALA A 518 1.22 23.54 -0.30
C ALA A 518 2.62 22.98 -0.05
N ARG A 519 2.93 21.77 -0.56
CA ARG A 519 4.27 21.15 -0.43
C ARG A 519 5.35 21.96 -1.11
N MET A 520 5.11 22.43 -2.33
CA MET A 520 6.04 23.30 -3.06
C MET A 520 6.29 24.62 -2.32
N TRP A 521 5.26 25.24 -1.74
CA TRP A 521 5.42 26.42 -0.89
C TRP A 521 6.27 26.13 0.34
N LYS A 522 6.12 24.97 0.99
CA LYS A 522 6.96 24.56 2.13
C LYS A 522 8.42 24.47 1.73
N VAL A 523 8.73 23.76 0.65
CA VAL A 523 10.11 23.63 0.14
C VAL A 523 10.70 25.01 -0.17
N ALA A 524 10.00 25.85 -0.95
CA ALA A 524 10.48 27.18 -1.31
C ALA A 524 10.65 28.10 -0.09
N ALA A 525 9.68 28.10 0.84
CA ALA A 525 9.72 28.91 2.05
C ALA A 525 10.94 28.59 2.89
N VAL A 526 11.26 27.32 3.00
CA VAL A 526 12.28 26.89 3.93
C VAL A 526 13.68 27.00 3.34
N THR A 527 13.88 26.58 2.09
CA THR A 527 15.18 26.74 1.40
C THR A 527 15.60 28.21 1.34
N MET A 528 14.65 29.12 1.09
CA MET A 528 14.90 30.56 1.07
C MET A 528 14.84 31.21 2.48
N GLY A 529 14.24 30.54 3.45
CA GLY A 529 14.06 31.02 4.82
C GLY A 529 15.26 30.79 5.73
N CYS A 530 16.08 29.76 5.45
CA CYS A 530 17.32 29.47 6.16
C CYS A 530 18.35 30.59 6.00
N SER A 531 19.00 31.01 7.08
CA SER A 531 20.14 31.94 6.98
C SER A 531 21.29 31.27 6.20
N PRO A 532 21.85 31.93 5.17
CA PRO A 532 22.93 31.37 4.38
C PRO A 532 24.21 31.22 5.22
N GLU A 533 25.06 30.26 4.84
CA GLU A 533 26.35 30.04 5.49
C GLU A 533 27.36 31.13 5.15
N ASP A 534 27.28 31.66 3.93
CA ASP A 534 28.08 32.78 3.46
C ASP A 534 27.25 34.08 3.46
N PRO A 535 27.66 35.11 4.23
CA PRO A 535 27.02 36.42 4.22
C PRO A 535 27.00 37.11 2.84
N ALA A 536 27.86 36.69 1.91
CA ALA A 536 27.88 37.22 0.54
C ALA A 536 26.65 36.82 -0.28
N ASP A 537 26.05 35.66 -0.03
CA ASP A 537 24.86 35.18 -0.73
C ASP A 537 23.60 35.97 -0.32
N GLU A 538 23.51 36.34 0.96
CA GLU A 538 22.41 37.14 1.51
C GLU A 538 22.33 38.53 0.85
N ALA A 539 23.47 39.12 0.50
CA ALA A 539 23.54 40.43 -0.13
C ALA A 539 22.92 40.49 -1.53
N THR A 540 22.69 39.34 -2.18
CA THR A 540 22.10 39.25 -3.52
C THR A 540 20.57 39.16 -3.52
N LEU A 541 19.97 38.89 -2.35
CA LEU A 541 18.55 38.59 -2.22
C LEU A 541 17.77 39.83 -1.74
N ASP A 542 16.71 40.18 -2.46
CA ASP A 542 15.80 41.25 -2.05
C ASP A 542 14.86 40.73 -0.95
N LEU A 543 15.24 40.99 0.30
CA LEU A 543 14.50 40.55 1.49
C LEU A 543 13.13 41.21 1.61
N ASP A 544 12.92 42.40 1.04
CA ASP A 544 11.61 43.05 1.05
C ASP A 544 10.66 42.36 0.07
N ASP A 545 11.16 42.04 -1.14
CA ASP A 545 10.40 41.30 -2.15
C ASP A 545 10.05 39.88 -1.69
N LEU A 546 11.01 39.16 -1.11
CA LEU A 546 10.80 37.82 -0.54
C LEU A 546 9.68 37.87 0.51
N ARG A 547 9.80 38.78 1.50
CA ARG A 547 8.80 38.90 2.58
C ARG A 547 7.42 39.27 2.05
N ALA A 548 7.34 40.20 1.10
CA ALA A 548 6.07 40.58 0.49
C ALA A 548 5.40 39.41 -0.24
N THR A 549 6.19 38.59 -0.94
CA THR A 549 5.70 37.43 -1.69
C THR A 549 5.25 36.30 -0.78
N LEU A 550 6.07 35.92 0.20
CA LEU A 550 5.68 34.92 1.22
C LEU A 550 4.43 35.37 1.98
N GLY A 551 4.29 36.66 2.27
CA GLY A 551 3.08 37.24 2.87
C GLY A 551 1.82 37.04 2.01
N ARG A 552 1.92 37.16 0.68
CA ARG A 552 0.80 36.85 -0.25
C ARG A 552 0.44 35.37 -0.19
N TRP A 553 1.43 34.47 -0.23
CA TRP A 553 1.21 33.03 -0.13
C TRP A 553 0.58 32.62 1.20
N ILE A 554 0.99 33.21 2.33
CA ILE A 554 0.37 32.97 3.64
C ILE A 554 -1.13 33.32 3.62
N ASN A 555 -1.49 34.48 3.05
CA ASN A 555 -2.89 34.89 2.98
C ASN A 555 -3.71 33.96 2.07
N ARG A 556 -3.16 33.52 0.94
CA ARG A 556 -3.82 32.56 0.06
C ARG A 556 -3.98 31.19 0.71
N ALA A 557 -2.94 30.65 1.34
CA ALA A 557 -2.98 29.37 2.04
C ALA A 557 -3.99 29.38 3.20
N ARG A 558 -4.11 30.49 3.94
CA ARG A 558 -5.15 30.66 4.98
C ARG A 558 -6.56 30.65 4.40
N HIS A 559 -6.75 31.31 3.25
CA HIS A 559 -8.04 31.33 2.56
C HIS A 559 -8.43 29.91 2.10
N ASN A 560 -7.54 29.22 1.40
CA ASN A 560 -7.76 27.85 0.94
C ASN A 560 -8.01 26.90 2.14
N GLY A 561 -7.26 27.04 3.22
CA GLY A 561 -7.48 26.25 4.44
C GLY A 561 -8.84 26.46 5.10
N ASN A 562 -9.48 27.63 4.93
CA ASN A 562 -10.84 27.86 5.41
C ASN A 562 -11.89 27.24 4.49
N GLU A 563 -11.69 27.31 3.17
CA GLU A 563 -12.58 26.68 2.20
C GLU A 563 -12.52 25.15 2.29
N LEU A 564 -11.33 24.56 2.52
CA LEU A 564 -11.18 23.12 2.74
C LEU A 564 -11.93 22.62 3.98
N ARG A 565 -11.94 23.41 5.07
CA ARG A 565 -12.75 23.08 6.25
C ARG A 565 -14.25 23.12 5.95
N ALA A 566 -14.70 24.08 5.13
CA ALA A 566 -16.10 24.14 4.70
C ALA A 566 -16.47 22.94 3.80
N LEU A 567 -15.57 22.52 2.91
CA LEU A 567 -15.74 21.32 2.09
C LEU A 567 -15.80 20.05 2.96
N LEU A 568 -14.96 19.95 3.99
CA LEU A 568 -14.96 18.84 4.94
C LEU A 568 -16.31 18.70 5.65
N GLU A 569 -16.91 19.81 6.07
CA GLU A 569 -18.24 19.83 6.68
C GLU A 569 -19.33 19.37 5.70
N GLN A 570 -19.28 19.81 4.43
CA GLN A 570 -20.24 19.42 3.40
C GLN A 570 -20.24 17.91 3.14
N VAL A 571 -19.06 17.29 2.99
CA VAL A 571 -18.94 15.85 2.77
C VAL A 571 -19.32 15.05 4.01
N ARG A 572 -19.00 15.55 5.21
CA ARG A 572 -19.38 14.90 6.47
C ARG A 572 -20.90 14.74 6.56
N ASP A 573 -21.63 15.81 6.23
CA ASP A 573 -23.09 15.91 6.37
C ASP A 573 -23.86 15.09 5.30
N TYR A 574 -23.19 14.54 4.30
CA TYR A 574 -23.78 13.63 3.32
C TYR A 574 -24.07 12.24 3.92
N HIS A 575 -25.33 11.79 3.95
CA HIS A 575 -25.72 10.53 4.61
C HIS A 575 -25.82 9.37 3.61
N LEU A 576 -25.19 8.23 3.94
CA LEU A 576 -25.33 6.99 3.17
C LEU A 576 -26.61 6.24 3.60
N PRO A 577 -27.29 5.54 2.67
CA PRO A 577 -28.44 4.69 3.00
C PRO A 577 -28.04 3.55 3.96
N LYS A 578 -28.95 3.11 4.82
CA LYS A 578 -28.71 2.01 5.76
C LYS A 578 -28.80 0.66 5.03
N PRO A 579 -27.83 -0.26 5.22
CA PRO A 579 -27.88 -1.57 4.57
C PRO A 579 -28.95 -2.47 5.19
N SER A 580 -29.40 -3.46 4.42
CA SER A 580 -30.16 -4.60 4.92
C SER A 580 -29.22 -5.71 5.44
N ALA A 581 -29.78 -6.73 6.11
CA ALA A 581 -28.99 -7.87 6.58
C ALA A 581 -28.51 -8.82 5.46
N ASP A 582 -28.86 -8.55 4.20
CA ASP A 582 -28.42 -9.35 3.07
C ASP A 582 -26.94 -9.10 2.70
N HIS A 583 -26.28 -10.15 2.22
CA HIS A 583 -24.86 -10.13 1.92
C HIS A 583 -24.47 -9.11 0.84
N GLU A 584 -25.29 -8.98 -0.22
CA GLU A 584 -24.99 -8.06 -1.33
C GLU A 584 -25.11 -6.60 -0.88
N SER A 585 -26.17 -6.28 -0.14
CA SER A 585 -26.40 -4.97 0.46
C SER A 585 -25.28 -4.54 1.42
N LEU A 586 -24.74 -5.47 2.22
CA LEU A 586 -23.62 -5.20 3.13
C LEU A 586 -22.31 -4.92 2.38
N LEU A 587 -22.02 -5.66 1.30
CA LEU A 587 -20.83 -5.44 0.47
C LEU A 587 -20.88 -4.10 -0.24
N GLU A 588 -22.04 -3.72 -0.76
CA GLU A 588 -22.25 -2.45 -1.44
C GLU A 588 -22.13 -1.25 -0.50
N TYR A 589 -22.73 -1.36 0.69
CA TYR A 589 -22.57 -0.34 1.73
C TYR A 589 -21.11 -0.15 2.15
N ASP A 590 -20.34 -1.25 2.29
CA ASP A 590 -18.90 -1.18 2.58
C ASP A 590 -18.16 -0.41 1.47
N ARG A 591 -18.46 -0.67 0.19
CA ARG A 591 -17.86 0.05 -0.95
C ARG A 591 -18.12 1.56 -0.90
N GLN A 592 -19.37 1.97 -0.72
CA GLN A 592 -19.72 3.40 -0.68
C GLN A 592 -19.15 4.12 0.55
N ARG A 593 -19.16 3.44 1.70
CA ARG A 593 -18.52 3.94 2.91
C ARG A 593 -17.04 4.22 2.67
N LEU A 594 -16.33 3.28 2.04
CA LEU A 594 -14.91 3.44 1.73
C LEU A 594 -14.65 4.63 0.79
N VAL A 595 -15.52 4.88 -0.20
CA VAL A 595 -15.40 6.05 -1.08
C VAL A 595 -15.56 7.36 -0.29
N LYS A 596 -16.61 7.46 0.54
CA LYS A 596 -16.86 8.65 1.37
C LYS A 596 -15.72 8.88 2.38
N GLU A 597 -15.27 7.83 3.07
CA GLU A 597 -14.17 7.90 4.04
C GLU A 597 -12.85 8.29 3.35
N SER A 598 -12.56 7.73 2.18
CA SER A 598 -11.38 8.10 1.37
C SER A 598 -11.42 9.58 0.96
N LEU A 599 -12.59 10.09 0.55
CA LEU A 599 -12.75 11.51 0.21
C LEU A 599 -12.52 12.42 1.43
N LEU A 600 -13.12 12.09 2.58
CA LEU A 600 -12.92 12.82 3.83
C LEU A 600 -11.45 12.82 4.24
N GLU A 601 -10.77 11.68 4.18
CA GLU A 601 -9.36 11.54 4.52
C GLU A 601 -8.48 12.42 3.61
N ARG A 602 -8.76 12.45 2.30
CA ARG A 602 -8.03 13.32 1.35
C ARG A 602 -8.25 14.81 1.62
N ILE A 603 -9.46 15.23 2.00
CA ILE A 603 -9.73 16.62 2.42
C ILE A 603 -8.98 16.96 3.71
N ILE A 604 -8.95 16.04 4.68
CA ILE A 604 -8.19 16.21 5.94
C ILE A 604 -6.71 16.41 5.63
N VAL A 605 -6.11 15.54 4.80
CA VAL A 605 -4.69 15.63 4.39
C VAL A 605 -4.41 16.99 3.74
N ALA A 606 -5.20 17.41 2.75
CA ALA A 606 -5.03 18.71 2.09
C ALA A 606 -5.15 19.89 3.07
N THR A 607 -6.05 19.80 4.05
CA THR A 607 -6.24 20.83 5.08
C THR A 607 -5.05 20.93 6.03
N VAL A 608 -4.48 19.78 6.41
CA VAL A 608 -3.29 19.69 7.25
C VAL A 608 -2.08 20.25 6.50
N GLU A 609 -1.85 19.82 5.25
CA GLU A 609 -0.77 20.31 4.39
C GLU A 609 -0.83 21.84 4.18
N MET A 610 -2.02 22.40 3.93
CA MET A 610 -2.19 23.86 3.82
C MET A 610 -1.90 24.59 5.12
N SER A 611 -2.35 24.05 6.26
CA SER A 611 -2.09 24.65 7.58
C SER A 611 -0.60 24.57 7.94
N ASP A 612 0.06 23.50 7.52
CA ASP A 612 1.49 23.27 7.67
C ASP A 612 2.31 24.27 6.83
N ALA A 613 1.91 24.48 5.57
CA ALA A 613 2.49 25.50 4.70
C ALA A 613 2.38 26.90 5.32
N VAL A 614 1.23 27.28 5.90
CA VAL A 614 1.07 28.56 6.61
C VAL A 614 2.07 28.69 7.76
N ARG A 615 2.29 27.62 8.53
CA ARG A 615 3.21 27.60 9.67
C ARG A 615 4.66 27.80 9.20
N LEU A 616 5.13 27.03 8.22
CA LEU A 616 6.50 27.12 7.72
C LEU A 616 6.76 28.42 6.96
N LEU A 617 5.82 28.91 6.15
CA LEU A 617 5.90 30.23 5.51
C LEU A 617 6.02 31.34 6.56
N SER A 618 5.22 31.28 7.62
CA SER A 618 5.28 32.25 8.73
C SER A 618 6.61 32.18 9.47
N ALA A 619 7.14 30.98 9.68
CA ALA A 619 8.44 30.77 10.31
C ALA A 619 9.60 31.31 9.46
N ALA A 620 9.55 31.11 8.13
CA ALA A 620 10.54 31.66 7.19
C ALA A 620 10.52 33.19 7.16
N VAL A 621 9.34 33.81 7.11
CA VAL A 621 9.19 35.28 7.20
C VAL A 621 9.72 35.79 8.53
N ALA A 622 9.39 35.11 9.64
CA ALA A 622 9.92 35.46 10.95
C ALA A 622 11.44 35.32 10.99
N ALA A 623 12.03 34.25 10.43
CA ALA A 623 13.46 34.01 10.39
C ALA A 623 14.24 35.14 9.68
N ARG A 624 13.68 35.74 8.63
CA ARG A 624 14.32 36.83 7.86
C ARG A 624 14.08 38.25 8.38
N ASN A 625 13.33 38.44 9.48
CA ASN A 625 13.09 39.77 10.04
C ASN A 625 14.23 40.26 10.95
N GLU A 626 14.72 41.48 10.75
CA GLU A 626 15.67 42.13 11.66
C GLU A 626 14.97 42.53 12.98
N GLY A 627 14.94 41.63 13.96
CA GLY A 627 14.31 41.86 15.26
C GLY A 627 14.23 40.60 16.14
N PRO A 628 13.95 40.76 17.45
CA PRO A 628 13.74 39.63 18.33
C PRO A 628 12.54 38.82 17.84
N LEU A 629 12.69 37.50 17.81
CA LEU A 629 11.56 36.62 17.53
C LEU A 629 10.50 36.80 18.62
N ALA A 630 9.26 37.05 18.21
CA ALA A 630 8.15 37.23 19.14
C ALA A 630 6.95 36.42 18.68
N PRO A 631 6.21 35.77 19.59
CA PRO A 631 4.98 35.07 19.23
C PRO A 631 3.96 36.11 18.77
N ASN A 632 3.56 36.04 17.51
CA ASN A 632 2.50 36.91 16.99
C ASN A 632 1.13 36.26 17.31
N ILE A 633 0.50 36.70 18.40
CA ILE A 633 -0.70 36.07 19.00
C ILE A 633 -1.98 36.40 18.21
N ALA A 634 -1.95 37.34 17.26
CA ALA A 634 -3.15 37.97 16.72
C ALA A 634 -4.11 37.04 15.94
N THR A 635 -3.69 35.83 15.53
CA THR A 635 -4.51 34.94 14.68
C THR A 635 -4.32 33.43 14.90
N ALA A 636 -3.46 32.99 15.83
CA ALA A 636 -3.10 31.59 16.03
C ALA A 636 -3.29 31.17 17.49
N THR A 637 -3.51 29.87 17.72
CA THR A 637 -3.50 29.31 19.08
C THR A 637 -2.10 29.49 19.71
N PRO A 638 -1.99 29.60 21.06
CA PRO A 638 -0.72 29.86 21.72
C PRO A 638 0.38 28.85 21.37
N ASP A 639 0.02 27.57 21.24
CA ASP A 639 0.92 26.49 20.83
C ASP A 639 1.41 26.66 19.39
N ALA A 640 0.52 26.98 18.45
CA ALA A 640 0.90 27.22 17.05
C ALA A 640 1.80 28.45 16.90
N ALA A 641 1.53 29.54 17.62
CA ALA A 641 2.36 30.74 17.60
C ALA A 641 3.77 30.48 18.17
N LEU A 642 3.87 29.72 19.26
CA LEU A 642 5.16 29.33 19.86
C LEU A 642 5.93 28.35 18.96
N ALA A 643 5.24 27.42 18.28
CA ALA A 643 5.86 26.52 17.32
C ALA A 643 6.52 27.31 16.18
N ILE A 644 5.81 28.28 15.58
CA ILE A 644 6.36 29.16 14.54
C ILE A 644 7.64 29.86 15.01
N VAL A 645 7.66 30.37 16.23
CA VAL A 645 8.83 31.06 16.81
C VAL A 645 10.01 30.11 16.99
N VAL A 646 9.79 28.91 17.52
CA VAL A 646 10.85 27.91 17.70
C VAL A 646 11.39 27.45 16.35
N PHE A 647 10.53 27.20 15.35
CA PHE A 647 10.98 26.91 13.99
C PHE A 647 11.79 28.06 13.37
N ALA A 648 11.33 29.30 13.51
CA ALA A 648 12.06 30.46 13.02
C ALA A 648 13.44 30.59 13.67
N ALA A 649 13.58 30.26 14.96
CA ALA A 649 14.86 30.21 15.66
C ALA A 649 15.79 29.12 15.10
N LEU A 650 15.26 27.94 14.77
CA LEU A 650 16.01 26.86 14.13
C LEU A 650 16.48 27.27 12.72
N LEU A 651 15.64 27.92 11.92
CA LEU A 651 15.98 28.45 10.59
C LEU A 651 17.07 29.53 10.64
N ARG A 652 17.07 30.37 11.71
CA ARG A 652 18.11 31.36 11.99
C ARG A 652 19.41 30.78 12.55
N ARG A 653 19.44 29.48 12.91
CA ARG A 653 20.51 28.85 13.70
C ARG A 653 20.72 29.50 15.08
N ASP A 654 19.69 30.14 15.64
CA ASP A 654 19.72 30.78 16.96
C ASP A 654 19.18 29.82 18.04
N LEU A 655 20.10 29.01 18.58
CA LEU A 655 19.78 28.00 19.59
C LEU A 655 19.38 28.61 20.95
N GLU A 656 19.83 29.83 21.26
CA GLU A 656 19.47 30.51 22.51
C GLU A 656 18.02 31.00 22.47
N ALA A 657 17.59 31.58 21.35
CA ALA A 657 16.20 31.94 21.14
C ALA A 657 15.29 30.71 21.19
N ALA A 658 15.67 29.61 20.53
CA ALA A 658 14.91 28.35 20.60
C ALA A 658 14.74 27.87 22.05
N ARG A 659 15.81 27.82 22.84
CA ARG A 659 15.78 27.41 24.27
C ARG A 659 14.95 28.35 25.15
N THR A 660 14.92 29.64 24.84
CA THR A 660 14.15 30.63 25.59
C THR A 660 12.64 30.37 25.51
N TYR A 661 12.13 30.08 24.32
CA TYR A 661 10.70 29.82 24.10
C TYR A 661 10.31 28.34 24.29
N TRP A 662 11.29 27.44 24.36
CA TRP A 662 11.08 26.00 24.49
C TRP A 662 10.19 25.61 25.69
N GLY A 663 10.50 26.14 26.88
CA GLY A 663 9.74 25.84 28.09
C GLY A 663 8.27 26.28 27.99
N MET A 664 8.00 27.40 27.31
CA MET A 664 6.64 27.89 27.08
C MET A 664 5.88 27.00 26.09
N LEU A 665 6.54 26.55 25.03
CA LEU A 665 5.96 25.65 24.03
C LEU A 665 5.55 24.31 24.64
N LEU A 666 6.42 23.71 25.47
CA LEU A 666 6.10 22.44 26.15
C LEU A 666 4.88 22.57 27.06
N GLU A 667 4.73 23.68 27.78
CA GLU A 667 3.57 23.89 28.65
C GLU A 667 2.30 24.13 27.86
N ALA A 668 2.38 24.85 26.74
CA ALA A 668 1.25 25.00 25.82
C ALA A 668 0.79 23.63 25.28
N TYR A 669 1.70 22.79 24.78
CA TYR A 669 1.36 21.45 24.30
C TYR A 669 0.76 20.54 25.37
N ARG A 670 1.24 20.62 26.62
CA ARG A 670 0.68 19.83 27.74
C ARG A 670 -0.78 20.12 28.07
N SER A 671 -1.33 21.22 27.57
CA SER A 671 -2.71 21.66 27.84
C SER A 671 -3.71 21.27 26.74
N VAL A 672 -3.26 20.63 25.66
CA VAL A 672 -4.08 20.29 24.49
C VAL A 672 -4.06 18.78 24.15
N PRO A 673 -5.13 18.23 23.55
CA PRO A 673 -5.27 16.78 23.32
C PRO A 673 -4.51 16.28 22.09
N LEU A 674 -3.68 15.24 22.20
CA LEU A 674 -2.92 14.69 21.05
C LEU A 674 -3.63 13.54 20.31
N LEU A 675 -4.71 13.02 20.88
CA LEU A 675 -5.45 11.87 20.37
C LEU A 675 -6.71 12.32 19.62
N TYR A 676 -7.13 11.52 18.64
CA TYR A 676 -8.42 11.64 17.96
C TYR A 676 -9.02 10.25 17.73
N VAL A 677 -10.31 10.18 17.42
CA VAL A 677 -10.98 8.95 16.96
C VAL A 677 -10.91 8.92 15.42
N PRO A 678 -10.44 7.84 14.78
CA PRO A 678 -10.42 7.75 13.32
C PRO A 678 -11.82 7.79 12.70
N LEU A 679 -11.92 8.15 11.42
CA LEU A 679 -13.18 8.18 10.66
C LEU A 679 -13.90 6.83 10.67
N ALA A 680 -13.15 5.73 10.50
CA ALA A 680 -13.69 4.36 10.52
C ALA A 680 -14.36 3.95 11.86
N ARG A 681 -14.13 4.72 12.93
CA ARG A 681 -14.74 4.53 14.25
C ARG A 681 -15.69 5.68 14.62
N GLY A 682 -16.11 6.48 13.63
CA GLY A 682 -17.06 7.58 13.79
C GLY A 682 -16.48 8.86 14.40
N GLY A 683 -15.18 9.09 14.29
CA GLY A 683 -14.57 10.33 14.79
C GLY A 683 -14.96 11.59 14.01
N ASP A 684 -14.94 12.74 14.67
CA ASP A 684 -15.26 14.03 14.04
C ASP A 684 -14.10 14.55 13.17
N PRO A 685 -14.30 14.76 11.85
CA PRO A 685 -13.25 15.24 10.95
C PRO A 685 -12.56 16.55 11.39
N GLY A 686 -13.29 17.48 12.04
CA GLY A 686 -12.72 18.75 12.49
C GLY A 686 -11.74 18.59 13.66
N GLU A 687 -12.06 17.72 14.61
CA GLU A 687 -11.15 17.33 15.69
C GLU A 687 -9.91 16.61 15.16
N ILE A 688 -10.08 15.76 14.14
CA ILE A 688 -8.96 15.06 13.46
C ILE A 688 -8.01 16.09 12.85
N VAL A 689 -8.51 17.03 12.05
CA VAL A 689 -7.69 18.10 11.43
C VAL A 689 -6.91 18.87 12.49
N THR A 690 -7.58 19.33 13.55
CA THR A 690 -6.95 20.13 14.60
C THR A 690 -5.82 19.37 15.30
N THR A 691 -6.00 18.06 15.48
CA THR A 691 -5.01 17.19 16.13
C THR A 691 -3.85 16.86 15.19
N ARG A 692 -4.11 16.54 13.92
CA ARG A 692 -3.08 16.27 12.92
C ARG A 692 -2.20 17.48 12.60
N ILE A 693 -2.76 18.70 12.58
CA ILE A 693 -1.95 19.93 12.43
C ILE A 693 -0.91 20.03 13.55
N ARG A 694 -1.30 19.69 14.79
CA ARG A 694 -0.39 19.72 15.94
C ARG A 694 0.61 18.58 15.89
N GLN A 695 0.20 17.39 15.47
CA GLN A 695 1.10 16.26 15.23
C GLN A 695 2.17 16.61 14.19
N ARG A 696 1.81 17.18 13.04
CA ARG A 696 2.76 17.60 12.01
C ARG A 696 3.77 18.62 12.54
N ALA A 697 3.32 19.62 13.31
CA ALA A 697 4.22 20.57 13.95
C ALA A 697 5.21 19.90 14.94
N ILE A 698 4.77 18.88 15.68
CA ILE A 698 5.64 18.10 16.57
C ILE A 698 6.61 17.22 15.77
N GLN A 699 6.15 16.57 14.70
CA GLN A 699 6.98 15.74 13.81
C GLN A 699 8.13 16.56 13.23
N ASP A 700 7.84 17.72 12.65
CA ASP A 700 8.87 18.60 12.08
C ASP A 700 9.90 19.05 13.14
N LEU A 701 9.49 19.27 14.40
CA LEU A 701 10.41 19.63 15.49
C LEU A 701 11.27 18.42 15.88
N LEU A 702 10.68 17.23 15.94
CA LEU A 702 11.38 15.99 16.26
C LEU A 702 12.43 15.62 15.20
N THR A 703 12.16 15.93 13.93
CA THR A 703 13.13 15.77 12.84
C THR A 703 14.21 16.85 12.87
N GLY A 704 13.81 18.10 13.11
CA GLY A 704 14.67 19.28 13.02
C GLY A 704 15.64 19.49 14.18
N MET A 705 15.17 19.32 15.43
CA MET A 705 15.96 19.65 16.63
C MET A 705 17.21 18.77 16.82
N PRO A 706 17.19 17.45 16.60
CA PRO A 706 18.38 16.62 16.70
C PRO A 706 19.49 17.08 15.75
N ARG A 707 19.14 17.52 14.55
CA ARG A 707 20.09 18.04 13.55
C ARG A 707 20.75 19.33 14.00
N ALA A 708 20.05 20.17 14.74
CA ALA A 708 20.60 21.37 15.37
C ALA A 708 21.50 21.07 16.60
N GLY A 709 21.60 19.81 17.03
CA GLY A 709 22.37 19.38 18.20
C GLY A 709 21.60 19.41 19.52
N LEU A 710 20.27 19.50 19.49
CA LEU A 710 19.38 19.62 20.66
C LEU A 710 18.78 18.25 21.05
N LEU A 711 19.63 17.32 21.53
CA LEU A 711 19.21 15.95 21.85
C LEU A 711 18.31 15.90 23.11
N LEU A 712 18.63 16.70 24.12
CA LEU A 712 17.86 16.79 25.36
C LEU A 712 16.45 17.34 25.11
N GLU A 713 16.34 18.44 24.36
CA GLU A 713 15.07 19.08 24.02
C GLU A 713 14.19 18.13 23.19
N THR A 714 14.77 17.39 22.24
CA THR A 714 14.05 16.35 21.49
C THR A 714 13.47 15.28 22.41
N THR A 715 14.27 14.79 23.37
CA THR A 715 13.80 13.82 24.36
C THR A 715 12.69 14.39 25.24
N GLN A 716 12.76 15.67 25.60
CA GLN A 716 11.69 16.36 26.33
C GLN A 716 10.39 16.46 25.52
N LEU A 717 10.48 16.63 24.20
CA LEU A 717 9.32 16.70 23.31
C LEU A 717 8.63 15.33 23.21
N VAL A 718 9.40 14.25 23.00
CA VAL A 718 8.88 12.87 23.02
C VAL A 718 8.18 12.58 24.36
N GLU A 719 8.82 12.92 25.48
CA GLU A 719 8.22 12.78 26.81
C GLU A 719 6.97 13.63 27.03
N THR A 720 6.88 14.79 26.36
CA THR A 720 5.72 15.67 26.41
C THR A 720 4.57 15.11 25.59
N ALA A 721 4.84 14.58 24.39
CA ALA A 721 3.83 13.87 23.58
C ALA A 721 3.20 12.71 24.38
N ARG A 722 4.03 11.90 25.07
CA ARG A 722 3.53 10.84 25.97
C ARG A 722 2.64 11.40 27.10
N ALA A 723 2.99 12.56 27.65
CA ALA A 723 2.21 13.19 28.71
C ALA A 723 0.88 13.77 28.19
N MET A 724 0.85 14.27 26.95
CA MET A 724 -0.36 14.78 26.31
C MET A 724 -1.42 13.70 26.17
N GLU A 725 -1.04 12.51 25.69
CA GLU A 725 -1.97 11.37 25.55
C GLU A 725 -2.52 10.92 26.91
N ARG A 726 -1.67 10.85 27.94
CA ARG A 726 -2.08 10.42 29.28
C ARG A 726 -3.01 11.40 29.98
N ARG A 727 -2.83 12.71 29.75
CA ARG A 727 -3.63 13.77 30.38
C ARG A 727 -4.97 13.99 29.69
N HIS A 728 -5.07 13.63 28.41
CA HIS A 728 -6.27 13.81 27.60
C HIS A 728 -6.66 12.50 26.92
N PRO A 729 -7.13 11.49 27.67
CA PRO A 729 -7.67 10.29 27.07
C PRO A 729 -8.92 10.64 26.26
N VAL A 730 -8.92 10.28 24.99
CA VAL A 730 -10.10 10.31 24.13
C VAL A 730 -10.82 8.97 24.29
N GLY A 731 -12.15 8.95 24.08
CA GLY A 731 -13.00 7.79 24.35
C GLY A 731 -12.58 6.47 23.66
N PRO A 732 -13.34 5.38 23.87
CA PRO A 732 -13.04 4.09 23.25
C PRO A 732 -12.89 4.24 21.74
N GLY A 733 -11.81 3.70 21.17
CA GLY A 733 -11.53 3.78 19.74
C GLY A 733 -10.47 4.81 19.33
N ALA A 734 -9.97 5.65 20.24
CA ALA A 734 -8.85 6.54 19.97
C ALA A 734 -7.57 5.77 19.58
N VAL A 735 -6.83 6.29 18.61
CA VAL A 735 -5.56 5.73 18.14
C VAL A 735 -4.41 6.54 18.74
N THR A 736 -3.42 5.84 19.32
CA THR A 736 -2.21 6.51 19.79
C THR A 736 -1.38 6.97 18.62
N GLU A 737 -0.79 8.15 18.77
CA GLU A 737 0.09 8.76 17.76
C GLU A 737 1.50 8.91 18.33
N PHE A 738 1.66 8.63 19.63
CA PHE A 738 2.95 8.52 20.28
C PHE A 738 3.86 7.48 19.62
N ASP A 739 3.33 6.41 19.05
CA ASP A 739 4.14 5.39 18.37
C ASP A 739 4.96 5.98 17.21
N GLU A 740 4.31 6.79 16.38
CA GLU A 740 4.92 7.43 15.22
C GLU A 740 5.81 8.60 15.62
N LEU A 741 5.36 9.42 16.57
CA LEU A 741 6.19 10.52 17.12
C LEU A 741 7.45 9.99 17.82
N PHE A 742 7.33 8.89 18.58
CA PHE A 742 8.47 8.24 19.19
C PHE A 742 9.41 7.68 18.13
N ARG A 743 8.88 7.03 17.08
CA ARG A 743 9.68 6.54 15.96
C ARG A 743 10.51 7.66 15.35
N ILE A 744 9.87 8.75 14.89
CA ILE A 744 10.52 9.91 14.26
C ILE A 744 11.58 10.49 15.20
N GLY A 745 11.20 10.83 16.44
CA GLY A 745 12.12 11.42 17.41
C GLY A 745 13.32 10.52 17.72
N TYR A 746 13.08 9.21 17.93
CA TYR A 746 14.14 8.25 18.20
C TYR A 746 15.06 8.06 16.99
N THR A 747 14.51 7.90 15.79
CA THR A 747 15.33 7.72 14.57
C THR A 747 16.17 8.95 14.28
N SER A 748 15.61 10.16 14.42
CA SER A 748 16.37 11.40 14.21
C SER A 748 17.45 11.63 15.28
N LEU A 749 17.21 11.20 16.53
CA LEU A 749 18.25 11.22 17.59
C LEU A 749 19.41 10.27 17.26
N VAL A 750 19.09 9.03 16.86
CA VAL A 750 20.11 8.04 16.47
C VAL A 750 20.89 8.52 15.25
N GLU A 751 20.20 9.06 14.24
CA GLU A 751 20.83 9.60 13.03
C GLU A 751 21.78 10.78 13.35
N ALA A 752 21.39 11.68 14.25
CA ALA A 752 22.25 12.79 14.69
C ALA A 752 23.53 12.30 15.40
N ILE A 753 23.42 11.26 16.24
CA ILE A 753 24.58 10.65 16.92
C ILE A 753 25.47 9.91 15.91
N VAL A 754 24.89 9.10 15.02
CA VAL A 754 25.62 8.37 13.98
C VAL A 754 26.37 9.34 13.07
N ARG A 755 25.74 10.44 12.64
CA ARG A 755 26.42 11.48 11.84
C ARG A 755 27.56 12.16 12.61
N SER A 756 27.33 12.48 13.88
CA SER A 756 28.36 13.10 14.74
C SER A 756 29.56 12.18 14.95
N SER A 757 29.36 10.86 14.97
CA SER A 757 30.43 9.87 15.17
C SER A 757 31.54 9.91 14.11
N HIS A 758 31.24 10.39 12.90
CA HIS A 758 32.24 10.59 11.85
C HIS A 758 33.27 11.67 12.18
N THR A 759 32.99 12.55 13.14
CA THR A 759 33.86 13.65 13.56
C THR A 759 34.59 13.39 14.88
N TRP A 760 34.43 12.19 15.48
CA TRP A 760 35.08 11.86 16.74
C TRP A 760 36.52 11.38 16.50
N ASP A 761 37.47 12.01 17.20
CA ASP A 761 38.89 11.59 17.23
C ASP A 761 39.06 10.40 18.20
N ASP A 762 38.64 9.20 17.79
CA ASP A 762 38.86 7.94 18.51
C ASP A 762 39.65 6.97 17.60
N GLU A 763 40.98 7.03 17.68
CA GLU A 763 41.89 6.26 16.82
C GLU A 763 41.87 4.74 17.11
N ASP A 764 41.40 4.32 18.29
CA ASP A 764 41.54 2.94 18.76
C ASP A 764 40.23 2.11 18.65
N ALA A 765 39.03 2.70 18.81
CA ALA A 765 37.76 1.95 18.71
C ALA A 765 36.49 2.82 18.46
N PRO A 766 36.36 3.51 17.30
CA PRO A 766 35.25 4.43 17.04
C PRO A 766 33.86 3.75 17.03
N SER A 767 33.80 2.46 16.70
CA SER A 767 32.55 1.69 16.74
C SER A 767 32.09 1.34 18.16
N ASP A 768 33.01 1.18 19.11
CA ASP A 768 32.67 0.84 20.50
C ASP A 768 32.05 2.04 21.21
N SER A 769 32.63 3.22 21.02
CA SER A 769 32.12 4.50 21.54
C SER A 769 30.73 4.82 20.98
N LEU A 770 30.51 4.62 19.67
CA LEU A 770 29.18 4.76 19.06
C LEU A 770 28.16 3.78 19.63
N VAL A 771 28.51 2.50 19.75
CA VAL A 771 27.59 1.49 20.32
C VAL A 771 27.24 1.84 21.77
N ALA A 772 28.19 2.32 22.58
CA ALA A 772 27.94 2.72 23.96
C ALA A 772 26.96 3.90 24.05
N SER A 773 27.15 4.97 23.27
CA SER A 773 26.23 6.11 23.24
C SER A 773 24.83 5.70 22.77
N LEU A 774 24.74 4.80 21.78
CA LEU A 774 23.47 4.25 21.32
C LEU A 774 22.80 3.37 22.38
N GLU A 775 23.54 2.54 23.10
CA GLU A 775 22.98 1.74 24.20
C GLU A 775 22.38 2.64 25.30
N GLU A 776 23.05 3.73 25.67
CA GLU A 776 22.59 4.65 26.71
C GLU A 776 21.30 5.39 26.33
N ILE A 777 21.23 5.93 25.10
CA ILE A 777 20.02 6.61 24.62
C ILE A 777 18.87 5.63 24.41
N THR A 778 19.14 4.45 23.84
CA THR A 778 18.15 3.40 23.65
C THR A 778 17.63 2.92 24.99
N GLU A 779 18.47 2.67 26.00
CA GLU A 779 18.00 2.24 27.32
C GLU A 779 17.09 3.30 27.96
N SER A 780 17.48 4.58 27.87
CA SER A 780 16.70 5.69 28.44
C SER A 780 15.32 5.80 27.79
N LEU A 781 15.25 5.81 26.46
CA LEU A 781 13.99 5.95 25.72
C LEU A 781 13.16 4.66 25.70
N LEU A 782 13.79 3.48 25.75
CA LEU A 782 13.10 2.19 25.82
C LEU A 782 12.26 2.08 27.09
N ARG A 783 12.71 2.65 28.22
CA ARG A 783 11.88 2.72 29.44
C ARG A 783 10.57 3.45 29.18
N SER A 784 10.61 4.50 28.36
CA SER A 784 9.42 5.27 28.03
C SER A 784 8.52 4.57 27.02
N TRP A 785 9.11 3.93 26.02
CA TRP A 785 8.44 3.02 25.08
C TRP A 785 7.70 1.89 25.81
N LEU A 786 8.37 1.17 26.71
CA LEU A 786 7.77 0.06 27.46
C LEU A 786 6.64 0.53 28.38
N ALA A 787 6.77 1.71 28.98
CA ALA A 787 5.72 2.29 29.81
C ALA A 787 4.49 2.72 28.99
N HIS A 788 4.66 3.07 27.72
CA HIS A 788 3.57 3.33 26.78
C HIS A 788 2.96 2.02 26.25
N SER A 789 3.79 1.06 25.82
CA SER A 789 3.31 -0.22 25.29
C SER A 789 2.39 -0.96 26.29
N ARG A 790 2.67 -0.90 27.60
CA ARG A 790 1.81 -1.51 28.63
C ARG A 790 0.40 -0.91 28.72
N THR A 791 0.21 0.35 28.31
CA THR A 791 -1.11 0.99 28.31
C THR A 791 -1.87 0.75 27.01
N LEU A 792 -1.19 0.24 25.97
CA LEU A 792 -1.74 0.01 24.65
C LEU A 792 -2.14 -1.46 24.47
N ARG A 793 -3.26 -1.69 23.81
CA ARG A 793 -3.67 -3.03 23.32
C ARG A 793 -3.23 -3.18 21.87
N LEU A 794 -2.43 -4.21 21.59
CA LEU A 794 -1.90 -4.47 20.24
C LEU A 794 -2.81 -5.39 19.42
N SER A 795 -3.58 -6.24 20.09
CA SER A 795 -4.51 -7.16 19.44
C SER A 795 -5.75 -7.35 20.28
N VAL A 796 -6.88 -7.56 19.62
CA VAL A 796 -8.15 -7.86 20.26
C VAL A 796 -8.08 -9.14 21.10
N LEU A 797 -7.25 -10.11 20.70
CA LEU A 797 -7.05 -11.37 21.42
C LEU A 797 -6.41 -11.20 22.81
N GLU A 798 -5.83 -10.04 23.11
CA GLU A 798 -5.37 -9.71 24.47
C GLU A 798 -6.54 -9.48 25.45
N LYS A 799 -7.78 -9.26 24.96
CA LYS A 799 -9.00 -9.33 25.80
C LYS A 799 -9.14 -10.72 26.39
N VAL A 800 -8.85 -11.73 25.57
CA VAL A 800 -9.13 -13.15 25.83
C VAL A 800 -7.88 -13.91 26.30
N GLU A 801 -6.90 -13.22 26.87
CA GLU A 801 -5.77 -13.87 27.53
C GLU A 801 -6.21 -14.58 28.81
N ASP A 802 -7.21 -14.04 29.50
CA ASP A 802 -7.77 -14.66 30.69
C ASP A 802 -8.45 -16.00 30.39
N THR A 803 -8.32 -16.94 31.32
CA THR A 803 -8.78 -18.32 31.12
C THR A 803 -10.31 -18.40 31.09
N GLU A 804 -11.01 -17.57 31.85
CA GLU A 804 -12.48 -17.57 31.92
C GLU A 804 -13.08 -17.07 30.60
N GLN A 805 -12.65 -15.91 30.12
CA GLN A 805 -13.11 -15.35 28.86
C GLN A 805 -12.75 -16.25 27.67
N TRP A 806 -11.56 -16.86 27.67
CA TRP A 806 -11.17 -17.82 26.63
C TRP A 806 -12.09 -19.03 26.57
N ASN A 807 -12.43 -19.60 27.73
CA ASN A 807 -13.34 -20.73 27.76
C ASN A 807 -14.74 -20.35 27.27
N ALA A 808 -15.23 -19.15 27.60
CA ALA A 808 -16.51 -18.64 27.08
C ALA A 808 -16.49 -18.46 25.55
N THR A 809 -15.43 -17.89 24.99
CA THR A 809 -15.27 -17.77 23.53
C THR A 809 -15.21 -19.14 22.85
N VAL A 810 -14.49 -20.11 23.42
CA VAL A 810 -14.41 -21.47 22.90
C VAL A 810 -15.79 -22.16 22.93
N GLU A 811 -16.52 -22.04 24.03
CA GLU A 811 -17.87 -22.63 24.18
C GLU A 811 -18.86 -22.03 23.16
N PHE A 812 -18.81 -20.71 22.97
CA PHE A 812 -19.62 -20.02 21.97
C PHE A 812 -19.35 -20.53 20.55
N ILE A 813 -18.06 -20.60 20.16
CA ILE A 813 -17.67 -21.10 18.84
C ILE A 813 -18.10 -22.56 18.65
N GLN A 814 -17.93 -23.40 19.67
CA GLN A 814 -18.34 -24.81 19.59
C GLN A 814 -19.85 -24.98 19.46
N ARG A 815 -20.65 -24.11 20.08
CA ARG A 815 -22.11 -24.21 20.11
C ARG A 815 -22.79 -23.64 18.87
N TYR A 816 -22.28 -22.53 18.34
CA TYR A 816 -22.90 -21.75 17.26
C TYR A 816 -22.06 -21.64 15.98
N GLY A 817 -20.76 -21.96 16.04
CA GLY A 817 -19.83 -21.69 14.95
C GLY A 817 -20.09 -22.46 13.66
N ALA A 818 -20.73 -23.63 13.72
CA ALA A 818 -21.05 -24.44 12.54
C ALA A 818 -22.01 -23.73 11.57
N ASP A 819 -22.95 -22.94 12.09
CA ASP A 819 -23.98 -22.26 11.30
C ASP A 819 -23.50 -20.88 10.83
N ILE A 820 -22.67 -20.21 11.64
CA ILE A 820 -22.24 -18.82 11.42
C ILE A 820 -20.94 -18.75 10.62
N PHE A 821 -19.88 -19.44 11.06
CA PHE A 821 -18.52 -19.26 10.54
C PHE A 821 -18.26 -20.04 9.25
N THR A 822 -19.06 -19.75 8.24
CA THR A 822 -18.88 -20.24 6.87
C THR A 822 -17.89 -19.36 6.11
N GLN A 823 -17.30 -19.89 5.03
CA GLN A 823 -16.39 -19.11 4.19
C GLN A 823 -17.07 -17.88 3.55
N ARG A 824 -18.37 -17.98 3.24
CA ARG A 824 -19.18 -16.86 2.72
C ARG A 824 -19.35 -15.78 3.79
N PHE A 825 -19.67 -16.16 5.02
CA PHE A 825 -19.86 -15.24 6.13
C PHE A 825 -18.56 -14.52 6.51
N LEU A 826 -17.45 -15.26 6.56
CA LEU A 826 -16.12 -14.73 6.91
C LEU A 826 -15.43 -14.01 5.75
N ASN A 827 -16.17 -13.57 4.73
CA ASN A 827 -15.64 -12.66 3.72
C ASN A 827 -15.32 -11.29 4.37
N LEU A 828 -14.15 -10.73 4.07
CA LEU A 828 -13.65 -9.50 4.68
C LEU A 828 -14.62 -8.32 4.58
N GLY A 829 -15.26 -8.10 3.42
CA GLY A 829 -16.22 -6.98 3.24
C GLY A 829 -17.46 -7.15 4.11
N ASN A 830 -17.96 -8.39 4.21
CA ASN A 830 -19.11 -8.72 5.04
C ASN A 830 -18.81 -8.48 6.54
N ILE A 831 -17.63 -8.91 7.02
CA ILE A 831 -17.26 -8.70 8.42
C ILE A 831 -17.12 -7.20 8.74
N ARG A 832 -16.50 -6.41 7.84
CA ARG A 832 -16.32 -4.97 8.03
C ARG A 832 -17.66 -4.23 8.07
N ALA A 833 -18.61 -4.59 7.21
CA ALA A 833 -19.94 -4.02 7.21
C ALA A 833 -20.67 -4.29 8.54
N ILE A 834 -20.63 -5.54 9.03
CA ILE A 834 -21.25 -5.95 10.31
C ILE A 834 -20.63 -5.19 11.48
N LEU A 835 -19.30 -5.12 11.57
CA LEU A 835 -18.61 -4.43 12.66
C LEU A 835 -18.88 -2.92 12.67
N HIS A 836 -19.05 -2.31 11.48
CA HIS A 836 -19.33 -0.88 11.37
C HIS A 836 -20.77 -0.53 11.79
N GLN A 837 -21.76 -1.34 11.42
CA GLN A 837 -23.16 -1.08 11.82
C GLN A 837 -23.45 -1.44 13.29
N GLY A 838 -22.65 -2.33 13.87
CA GLY A 838 -22.88 -2.92 15.19
C GLY A 838 -23.43 -4.35 15.04
N VAL A 839 -22.84 -5.28 15.79
CA VAL A 839 -23.29 -6.69 15.76
C VAL A 839 -24.70 -6.81 16.37
N ASP A 840 -25.03 -5.97 17.36
CA ASP A 840 -26.37 -5.83 17.93
C ASP A 840 -27.42 -5.48 16.86
N VAL A 841 -27.17 -4.44 16.06
CA VAL A 841 -28.08 -4.01 14.98
C VAL A 841 -28.23 -5.11 13.93
N TRP A 842 -27.14 -5.79 13.59
CA TRP A 842 -27.16 -6.91 12.66
C TRP A 842 -28.02 -8.09 13.18
N LEU A 843 -27.88 -8.44 14.47
CA LEU A 843 -28.69 -9.48 15.10
C LEU A 843 -30.18 -9.12 15.11
N GLU A 844 -30.53 -7.86 15.38
CA GLU A 844 -31.92 -7.37 15.33
C GLU A 844 -32.51 -7.44 13.91
N GLN A 845 -31.76 -7.02 12.90
CA GLN A 845 -32.19 -7.07 11.50
C GLN A 845 -32.40 -8.50 11.01
N LEU A 846 -31.51 -9.42 11.41
CA LEU A 846 -31.65 -10.83 11.08
C LEU A 846 -32.87 -11.45 11.75
N ALA A 847 -33.12 -11.15 13.02
CA ALA A 847 -34.32 -11.61 13.74
C ALA A 847 -35.62 -11.08 13.13
N ALA A 848 -35.59 -9.89 12.51
CA ALA A 848 -36.74 -9.29 11.85
C ALA A 848 -36.99 -9.78 10.41
N SER A 849 -36.03 -10.47 9.79
CA SER A 849 -36.10 -10.88 8.38
C SER A 849 -36.96 -12.14 8.15
N GLU A 850 -37.88 -12.11 7.18
CA GLU A 850 -38.78 -13.24 6.87
C GLU A 850 -38.11 -14.39 6.07
N ASN A 851 -36.91 -14.15 5.53
CA ASN A 851 -36.12 -15.14 4.77
C ASN A 851 -35.34 -16.06 5.72
N GLN A 852 -35.99 -17.14 6.14
CA GLN A 852 -35.48 -18.17 7.05
C GLN A 852 -34.14 -18.79 6.61
N THR A 853 -33.04 -18.28 7.13
CA THR A 853 -31.89 -19.12 7.49
C THR A 853 -31.95 -19.30 8.99
N THR A 854 -32.45 -20.44 9.47
CA THR A 854 -32.59 -20.74 10.90
C THR A 854 -31.21 -20.92 11.53
N LEU A 855 -30.63 -19.81 11.98
CA LEU A 855 -29.40 -19.83 12.77
C LEU A 855 -29.76 -20.22 14.20
N LYS A 856 -29.12 -21.27 14.71
CA LYS A 856 -29.31 -21.72 16.10
C LYS A 856 -29.05 -20.61 17.14
N LEU A 857 -28.18 -19.64 16.80
CA LEU A 857 -27.92 -18.48 17.64
C LEU A 857 -29.16 -17.59 17.81
N ILE A 858 -29.94 -17.38 16.74
CA ILE A 858 -31.15 -16.53 16.78
C ILE A 858 -32.24 -17.26 17.58
N ASP A 859 -32.37 -18.57 17.39
CA ASP A 859 -33.36 -19.39 18.12
C ASP A 859 -33.10 -19.43 19.65
N GLU A 860 -31.84 -19.33 20.07
CA GLU A 860 -31.43 -19.36 21.49
C GLU A 860 -31.10 -17.96 22.06
N LEU A 861 -31.34 -16.89 21.28
CA LEU A 861 -31.12 -15.51 21.71
C LEU A 861 -32.15 -15.17 22.81
N ASP A 862 -31.68 -14.61 23.92
CA ASP A 862 -32.44 -14.27 25.14
C ASP A 862 -33.00 -15.46 25.97
N ASP A 863 -32.96 -16.70 25.44
CA ASP A 863 -33.30 -17.93 26.19
C ASP A 863 -32.06 -18.74 26.64
N GLY A 864 -30.94 -18.67 25.91
CA GLY A 864 -29.70 -19.42 26.16
C GLY A 864 -28.44 -18.57 26.27
N ILE A 865 -28.40 -17.43 25.59
CA ILE A 865 -27.35 -16.40 25.68
C ILE A 865 -27.99 -15.02 25.61
N SER A 866 -27.50 -14.06 26.41
CA SER A 866 -28.02 -12.69 26.36
C SER A 866 -27.58 -12.00 25.07
N SER A 867 -28.42 -11.13 24.51
CA SER A 867 -28.04 -10.33 23.32
C SER A 867 -26.71 -9.57 23.51
N GLY A 868 -26.47 -9.01 24.70
CA GLY A 868 -25.21 -8.31 25.01
C GLY A 868 -23.98 -9.22 25.08
N ASP A 869 -24.11 -10.45 25.60
CA ASP A 869 -23.00 -11.41 25.62
C ASP A 869 -22.69 -11.95 24.22
N ALA A 870 -23.73 -12.17 23.40
CA ALA A 870 -23.58 -12.58 22.01
C ALA A 870 -22.88 -11.51 21.17
N ASP A 871 -23.29 -10.24 21.30
CA ASP A 871 -22.64 -9.08 20.70
C ASP A 871 -21.16 -8.99 21.08
N ALA A 872 -20.84 -9.04 22.37
CA ALA A 872 -19.46 -8.94 22.86
C ALA A 872 -18.56 -10.07 22.32
N LEU A 873 -19.05 -11.31 22.31
CA LEU A 873 -18.29 -12.47 21.85
C LEU A 873 -18.11 -12.48 20.32
N LEU A 874 -19.16 -12.18 19.56
CA LEU A 874 -19.07 -12.08 18.10
C LEU A 874 -18.15 -10.95 17.67
N THR A 875 -18.27 -9.78 18.29
CA THR A 875 -17.38 -8.64 18.03
C THR A 875 -15.92 -9.05 18.23
N ILE A 876 -15.57 -9.71 19.34
CA ILE A 876 -14.20 -10.18 19.58
C ILE A 876 -13.72 -11.16 18.51
N ILE A 877 -14.56 -12.12 18.11
CA ILE A 877 -14.19 -13.14 17.11
C ILE A 877 -13.97 -12.47 15.74
N LEU A 878 -14.92 -11.64 15.30
CA LEU A 878 -14.87 -10.95 14.01
C LEU A 878 -13.69 -9.98 13.93
N GLU A 879 -13.48 -9.17 14.97
CA GLU A 879 -12.30 -8.30 15.08
C GLU A 879 -11.00 -9.11 14.98
N SER A 880 -10.91 -10.26 15.67
CA SER A 880 -9.72 -11.12 15.66
C SER A 880 -9.40 -11.71 14.27
N ILE A 881 -10.43 -12.02 13.48
CA ILE A 881 -10.27 -12.52 12.10
C ILE A 881 -9.89 -11.38 11.15
N VAL A 882 -10.50 -10.21 11.28
CA VAL A 882 -10.14 -9.03 10.46
C VAL A 882 -8.69 -8.63 10.70
N GLU A 883 -8.23 -8.61 11.96
CA GLU A 883 -6.82 -8.33 12.31
C GLU A 883 -5.83 -9.34 11.71
N ASN A 884 -6.25 -10.60 11.48
CA ASN A 884 -5.36 -11.70 11.09
C ASN A 884 -5.87 -12.45 9.83
N TYR A 885 -6.39 -11.70 8.85
CA TYR A 885 -7.05 -12.30 7.69
C TYR A 885 -6.09 -13.11 6.79
N GLY A 886 -4.81 -12.72 6.73
CA GLY A 886 -3.77 -13.49 6.04
C GLY A 886 -3.58 -14.89 6.63
N GLU A 887 -3.55 -15.00 7.96
CA GLU A 887 -3.45 -16.27 8.68
C GLU A 887 -4.75 -17.08 8.58
N TYR A 888 -5.90 -16.42 8.50
CA TYR A 888 -7.17 -17.08 8.19
C TYR A 888 -7.17 -17.70 6.77
N ARG A 889 -6.56 -17.05 5.76
CA ARG A 889 -6.37 -17.64 4.42
C ARG A 889 -5.43 -18.84 4.45
N ASP A 890 -4.36 -18.80 5.24
CA ASP A 890 -3.51 -19.97 5.50
C ASP A 890 -4.34 -21.11 6.12
N TYR A 891 -5.06 -20.83 7.21
CA TYR A 891 -5.93 -21.79 7.89
C TYR A 891 -6.90 -22.46 6.90
N ASN A 892 -7.54 -21.68 6.03
CA ASN A 892 -8.45 -22.19 5.01
C ASN A 892 -7.80 -23.02 3.89
N SER A 893 -6.51 -22.84 3.65
CA SER A 893 -5.82 -23.47 2.51
C SER A 893 -4.96 -24.67 2.90
N THR A 894 -4.36 -24.67 4.09
CA THR A 894 -3.43 -25.72 4.53
C THR A 894 -4.05 -26.71 5.50
N THR A 895 -5.03 -26.27 6.28
CA THR A 895 -5.71 -27.10 7.26
C THR A 895 -7.01 -27.64 6.69
N THR A 896 -7.45 -28.76 7.23
CA THR A 896 -8.72 -29.37 6.83
C THR A 896 -9.81 -29.11 7.87
N GLN A 897 -9.44 -28.49 8.99
CA GLN A 897 -10.32 -28.08 10.08
C GLN A 897 -11.14 -26.83 9.72
N SER A 898 -10.69 -26.05 8.72
CA SER A 898 -11.37 -24.87 8.20
C SER A 898 -12.76 -25.13 7.60
N ASP A 899 -13.03 -26.36 7.19
CA ASP A 899 -14.35 -26.77 6.69
C ASP A 899 -15.42 -26.80 7.81
N ARG A 900 -15.00 -26.68 9.07
CA ARG A 900 -15.85 -26.80 10.27
C ARG A 900 -15.78 -25.51 11.09
N GLY A 901 -16.82 -24.68 10.98
CA GLY A 901 -16.88 -23.38 11.68
C GLY A 901 -16.78 -23.50 13.20
N GLU A 902 -17.22 -24.63 13.79
CA GLU A 902 -17.09 -24.90 15.22
C GLU A 902 -15.64 -25.15 15.68
N MET A 903 -14.69 -25.30 14.76
CA MET A 903 -13.25 -25.47 15.04
C MET A 903 -12.46 -24.16 14.95
N LEU A 904 -13.11 -23.03 14.67
CA LEU A 904 -12.44 -21.73 14.52
C LEU A 904 -11.61 -21.32 15.74
N TYR A 905 -12.01 -21.73 16.95
CA TYR A 905 -11.25 -21.47 18.18
C TYR A 905 -9.82 -22.02 18.13
N SER A 906 -9.57 -23.06 17.34
CA SER A 906 -8.24 -23.63 17.19
C SER A 906 -7.30 -22.67 16.45
N LEU A 907 -7.79 -21.95 15.44
CA LEU A 907 -7.06 -20.84 14.80
C LEU A 907 -6.79 -19.72 15.81
N LEU A 908 -7.81 -19.30 16.56
CA LEU A 908 -7.66 -18.23 17.57
C LEU A 908 -6.59 -18.59 18.62
N ASP A 909 -6.42 -19.86 19.00
CA ASP A 909 -5.38 -20.27 19.95
C ASP A 909 -3.95 -20.11 19.38
N PHE A 910 -3.76 -20.38 18.08
CA PHE A 910 -2.50 -20.06 17.39
C PHE A 910 -2.26 -18.55 17.31
N LEU A 911 -3.31 -17.78 17.01
CA LEU A 911 -3.22 -16.33 16.97
C LEU A 911 -2.91 -15.73 18.35
N ARG A 912 -3.43 -16.30 19.45
CA ARG A 912 -3.05 -15.89 20.82
C ARG A 912 -1.56 -16.09 21.11
N LEU A 913 -0.97 -17.20 20.64
CA LEU A 913 0.48 -17.42 20.75
C LEU A 913 1.25 -16.37 19.94
N ARG A 914 0.80 -16.08 18.72
CA ARG A 914 1.38 -15.03 17.87
C ARG A 914 1.26 -13.66 18.51
N SER A 915 0.10 -13.24 19.02
CA SER A 915 -0.09 -11.94 19.66
C SER A 915 0.88 -11.75 20.84
N ARG A 916 1.12 -12.80 21.65
CA ARG A 916 2.13 -12.78 22.72
C ARG A 916 3.55 -12.61 22.18
N TYR A 917 3.89 -13.24 21.06
CA TYR A 917 5.18 -13.07 20.38
C TYR A 917 5.32 -11.64 19.81
N ASP A 918 4.31 -11.16 19.08
CA ASP A 918 4.30 -9.83 18.47
C ASP A 918 4.37 -8.72 19.52
N ARG A 919 3.81 -8.91 20.71
CA ARG A 919 3.98 -8.01 21.86
C ARG A 919 5.45 -7.88 22.28
N VAL A 920 6.23 -8.98 22.28
CA VAL A 920 7.67 -8.93 22.53
C VAL A 920 8.40 -8.26 21.37
N SER A 921 8.03 -8.58 20.13
CA SER A 921 8.59 -7.92 18.94
C SER A 921 8.35 -6.41 18.94
N TRP A 922 7.17 -5.97 19.37
CA TRP A 922 6.79 -4.57 19.50
C TRP A 922 7.70 -3.83 20.50
N ASN A 923 7.95 -4.46 21.65
CA ASN A 923 8.85 -3.93 22.67
C ASN A 923 10.30 -3.76 22.16
N LEU A 924 10.70 -4.53 21.14
CA LEU A 924 12.04 -4.50 20.55
C LEU A 924 12.18 -3.55 19.36
N ARG A 925 11.10 -2.92 18.87
CA ARG A 925 11.15 -2.01 17.69
C ARG A 925 12.24 -0.94 17.77
N PRO A 926 12.46 -0.21 18.89
CA PRO A 926 13.52 0.79 18.96
C PRO A 926 14.93 0.20 18.72
N VAL A 927 15.16 -1.03 19.16
CA VAL A 927 16.44 -1.72 18.95
C VAL A 927 16.64 -2.08 17.47
N VAL A 928 15.55 -2.47 16.77
CA VAL A 928 15.58 -2.76 15.33
C VAL A 928 15.80 -1.48 14.52
N TRP A 929 15.11 -0.38 14.83
CA TRP A 929 15.31 0.90 14.14
C TRP A 929 16.73 1.45 14.26
N ALA A 930 17.37 1.33 15.42
CA ALA A 930 18.77 1.72 15.57
C ALA A 930 19.70 0.89 14.68
N HIS A 931 19.43 -0.41 14.55
CA HIS A 931 20.17 -1.27 13.64
C HIS A 931 19.96 -0.87 12.17
N GLU A 932 18.72 -0.61 11.75
CA GLU A 932 18.42 -0.14 10.40
C GLU A 932 19.23 1.11 10.06
N LEU A 933 19.26 2.10 10.95
CA LEU A 933 20.02 3.34 10.77
C LEU A 933 21.54 3.11 10.72
N LEU A 934 22.08 2.23 11.57
CA LEU A 934 23.50 1.87 11.52
C LEU A 934 23.88 1.26 10.17
N VAL A 935 23.05 0.36 9.64
CA VAL A 935 23.32 -0.30 8.36
C VAL A 935 23.17 0.68 7.19
N ARG A 936 22.11 1.53 7.18
CA ARG A 936 21.92 2.56 6.13
C ARG A 936 23.06 3.58 6.07
N ASN A 937 23.66 3.93 7.20
CA ASN A 937 24.81 4.85 7.28
C ASN A 937 26.17 4.15 7.11
N GLY A 938 26.21 2.87 6.69
CA GLY A 938 27.46 2.14 6.42
C GLY A 938 28.25 1.68 7.65
N GLN A 939 27.69 1.80 8.86
CA GLN A 939 28.33 1.43 10.14
C GLN A 939 28.25 -0.09 10.40
N ASN A 940 28.88 -0.87 9.51
CA ASN A 940 28.77 -2.34 9.46
C ASN A 940 29.33 -3.07 10.69
N GLU A 941 30.33 -2.51 11.38
CA GLU A 941 30.92 -3.12 12.59
C GLU A 941 29.98 -2.95 13.80
N ALA A 942 29.56 -1.71 14.06
CA ALA A 942 28.58 -1.37 15.09
C ALA A 942 27.27 -2.14 14.91
N ALA A 943 26.73 -2.23 13.68
CA ALA A 943 25.52 -3.01 13.39
C ALA A 943 25.68 -4.50 13.72
N ARG A 944 26.86 -5.09 13.44
CA ARG A 944 27.16 -6.50 13.78
C ARG A 944 27.20 -6.71 15.29
N MET A 945 27.83 -5.80 16.04
CA MET A 945 27.88 -5.85 17.51
C MET A 945 26.48 -5.73 18.11
N TRP A 946 25.70 -4.76 17.64
CA TRP A 946 24.32 -4.52 18.06
C TRP A 946 23.42 -5.76 17.87
N ARG A 947 23.49 -6.38 16.68
CA ARG A 947 22.75 -7.62 16.38
C ARG A 947 23.17 -8.79 17.25
N ARG A 948 24.46 -8.92 17.56
CA ARG A 948 24.96 -9.98 18.45
C ARG A 948 24.41 -9.80 19.87
N ALA A 949 24.45 -8.59 20.39
CA ALA A 949 23.92 -8.27 21.72
C ALA A 949 22.42 -8.59 21.83
N LEU A 950 21.61 -8.25 20.82
CA LEU A 950 20.19 -8.60 20.81
C LEU A 950 19.95 -10.11 20.77
N ARG A 951 20.70 -10.84 19.93
CA ARG A 951 20.58 -12.31 19.80
C ARG A 951 20.83 -13.01 21.13
N GLU A 952 21.85 -12.58 21.87
CA GLU A 952 22.19 -13.15 23.18
C GLU A 952 21.09 -12.88 24.24
N ARG A 953 20.40 -11.73 24.16
CA ARG A 953 19.34 -11.36 25.12
C ARG A 953 17.98 -12.05 24.88
N VAL A 954 17.62 -12.31 23.61
CA VAL A 954 16.26 -12.76 23.25
C VAL A 954 16.18 -14.26 22.89
N GLY A 955 17.33 -14.93 22.69
CA GLY A 955 17.40 -16.32 22.26
C GLY A 955 16.54 -17.29 23.08
N GLU A 956 16.66 -17.28 24.41
CA GLU A 956 15.88 -18.17 25.30
C GLU A 956 14.36 -17.92 25.21
N GLN A 957 13.95 -16.67 25.02
CA GLN A 957 12.53 -16.34 24.92
C GLN A 957 11.95 -16.81 23.58
N ALA A 958 12.70 -16.70 22.48
CA ALA A 958 12.29 -17.24 21.19
C ALA A 958 12.12 -18.77 21.25
N ASP A 959 13.04 -19.49 21.90
CA ASP A 959 12.96 -20.96 22.02
C ASP A 959 11.72 -21.42 22.82
N LYS A 960 11.26 -20.62 23.81
CA LYS A 960 10.00 -20.90 24.54
C LYS A 960 8.77 -20.83 23.63
N TYR A 961 8.66 -19.78 22.81
CA TYR A 961 7.54 -19.64 21.87
C TYR A 961 7.51 -20.77 20.84
N LEU A 962 8.68 -21.21 20.35
CA LEU A 962 8.76 -22.36 19.45
C LEU A 962 8.35 -23.68 20.12
N ALA A 963 8.67 -23.86 21.41
CA ALA A 963 8.21 -25.02 22.17
C ALA A 963 6.68 -25.01 22.39
N GLU A 964 6.10 -23.85 22.71
CA GLU A 964 4.64 -23.69 22.81
C GLU A 964 3.95 -23.91 21.46
N LEU A 965 4.53 -23.42 20.36
CA LEU A 965 4.04 -23.68 19.01
C LEU A 965 4.01 -25.19 18.73
N ALA A 966 5.09 -25.92 19.02
CA ALA A 966 5.14 -27.37 18.82
C ALA A 966 4.07 -28.10 19.65
N GLN A 967 3.74 -27.61 20.86
CA GLN A 967 2.66 -28.16 21.67
C GLN A 967 1.28 -27.90 21.03
N LEU A 968 1.01 -26.69 20.53
CA LEU A 968 -0.24 -26.36 19.83
C LEU A 968 -0.40 -27.14 18.53
N GLN A 969 0.67 -27.24 17.74
CA GLN A 969 0.72 -28.05 16.52
C GLN A 969 0.37 -29.51 16.79
N LYS A 970 0.87 -30.07 17.89
CA LYS A 970 0.52 -31.43 18.32
C LYS A 970 -0.91 -31.53 18.85
N LYS A 971 -1.39 -30.54 19.62
CA LYS A 971 -2.72 -30.53 20.26
C LYS A 971 -3.84 -30.52 19.23
N TYR A 972 -3.73 -29.68 18.20
CA TYR A 972 -4.76 -29.52 17.17
C TYR A 972 -4.45 -30.27 15.88
N ALA A 973 -3.26 -30.87 15.78
CA ALA A 973 -2.76 -31.51 14.58
C ALA A 973 -2.83 -30.61 13.33
N MET A 974 -2.35 -29.37 13.52
CA MET A 974 -2.28 -28.34 12.50
C MET A 974 -0.86 -27.78 12.45
N ARG A 975 -0.43 -27.31 11.27
CA ARG A 975 0.92 -26.74 11.10
C ARG A 975 0.96 -25.23 11.24
N MET A 976 -0.03 -24.52 10.69
CA MET A 976 -0.08 -23.04 10.61
C MET A 976 1.26 -22.43 10.17
N PRO A 977 1.71 -22.66 8.91
CA PRO A 977 2.98 -22.15 8.39
C PRO A 977 3.22 -20.66 8.63
N THR A 978 2.22 -19.81 8.38
CA THR A 978 2.32 -18.35 8.58
C THR A 978 2.72 -17.97 10.01
N VAL A 979 2.06 -18.58 11.01
CA VAL A 979 2.38 -18.39 12.43
C VAL A 979 3.76 -18.98 12.76
N ALA A 980 4.06 -20.17 12.23
CA ALA A 980 5.35 -20.83 12.46
C ALA A 980 6.52 -19.99 11.93
N ASP A 981 6.38 -19.42 10.74
CA ASP A 981 7.41 -18.61 10.10
C ASP A 981 7.65 -17.32 10.87
N ARG A 982 6.58 -16.67 11.34
CA ARG A 982 6.68 -15.48 12.19
C ARG A 982 7.44 -15.74 13.49
N LEU A 983 7.21 -16.88 14.14
CA LEU A 983 7.94 -17.27 15.36
C LEU A 983 9.39 -17.71 15.06
N ASN A 984 9.62 -18.35 13.90
CA ASN A 984 10.95 -18.76 13.44
C ASN A 984 11.87 -17.58 13.11
N GLU A 985 11.35 -16.36 12.99
CA GLU A 985 12.16 -15.16 12.86
C GLU A 985 13.06 -14.90 14.07
N ARG A 986 12.71 -15.46 15.24
CA ARG A 986 13.43 -15.33 16.52
C ARG A 986 13.76 -13.86 16.86
N PHE A 987 12.91 -12.93 16.43
CA PHE A 987 13.07 -11.47 16.54
C PHE A 987 14.27 -10.85 15.79
N ILE A 988 15.07 -11.65 15.06
CA ILE A 988 16.32 -11.19 14.43
C ILE A 988 16.19 -11.09 12.90
N LYS A 989 15.23 -11.80 12.30
CA LYS A 989 15.00 -11.74 10.84
C LYS A 989 14.82 -10.31 10.31
N PRO A 990 14.10 -9.38 10.99
CA PRO A 990 14.00 -7.99 10.54
C PRO A 990 15.37 -7.32 10.33
N MET A 991 16.32 -7.51 11.25
CA MET A 991 17.69 -6.98 11.11
C MET A 991 18.47 -7.61 9.94
N THR A 992 18.09 -8.81 9.51
CA THR A 992 18.66 -9.41 8.29
C THR A 992 18.08 -8.75 7.05
N ILE A 993 16.80 -8.38 7.08
CA ILE A 993 16.10 -7.64 6.02
C ILE A 993 16.70 -6.24 5.88
N ASP A 994 16.88 -5.49 6.98
CA ASP A 994 17.52 -4.16 6.96
C ASP A 994 18.89 -4.20 6.29
N ARG A 995 19.67 -5.24 6.60
CA ARG A 995 20.98 -5.45 5.98
C ARG A 995 20.89 -5.73 4.48
N MET A 996 19.91 -6.50 4.03
CA MET A 996 19.70 -6.75 2.61
C MET A 996 19.30 -5.45 1.89
N ARG A 997 18.39 -4.66 2.46
CA ARG A 997 17.96 -3.37 1.91
C ARG A 997 19.13 -2.41 1.73
N ALA A 998 19.97 -2.24 2.76
CA ALA A 998 21.12 -1.34 2.67
C ALA A 998 22.18 -1.78 1.63
N LEU A 999 22.19 -3.04 1.20
CA LEU A 999 23.08 -3.52 0.14
C LEU A 999 22.53 -3.23 -1.27
N VAL A 1000 21.24 -2.90 -1.42
CA VAL A 1000 20.60 -2.67 -2.73
C VAL A 1000 21.21 -1.46 -3.43
N LYS A 1001 21.20 -0.28 -2.79
CA LYS A 1001 21.74 0.95 -3.40
C LYS A 1001 23.22 0.81 -3.80
N PRO A 1002 24.14 0.32 -2.93
CA PRO A 1002 25.52 0.03 -3.32
C PRO A 1002 25.65 -1.00 -4.45
N ALA A 1003 24.80 -2.05 -4.47
CA ALA A 1003 24.79 -3.04 -5.54
C ALA A 1003 24.24 -2.52 -6.88
N MET A 1004 23.69 -1.30 -6.93
CA MET A 1004 23.18 -0.68 -8.16
C MET A 1004 24.05 0.50 -8.65
N GLN A 1005 25.06 0.91 -7.88
CA GLN A 1005 25.97 2.00 -8.23
C GLN A 1005 26.90 1.66 -9.41
N THR A 1006 27.44 2.70 -10.06
CA THR A 1006 28.26 2.59 -11.26
C THR A 1006 29.68 2.06 -11.00
N ASP A 1007 30.17 2.12 -9.75
CA ASP A 1007 31.52 1.65 -9.39
C ASP A 1007 31.60 0.12 -9.38
N SER A 1008 32.32 -0.43 -10.35
CA SER A 1008 32.47 -1.87 -10.67
C SER A 1008 32.77 -2.75 -9.45
N ASP A 1009 33.81 -2.40 -8.68
CA ASP A 1009 34.37 -3.31 -7.68
C ASP A 1009 33.52 -3.34 -6.40
N HIS A 1010 33.00 -2.18 -5.98
CA HIS A 1010 32.11 -2.07 -4.83
C HIS A 1010 30.71 -2.64 -5.11
N ARG A 1011 30.26 -2.54 -6.37
CA ARG A 1011 29.01 -3.11 -6.85
C ARG A 1011 28.98 -4.62 -6.76
N GLU A 1012 30.00 -5.31 -7.30
CA GLU A 1012 30.06 -6.78 -7.31
C GLU A 1012 30.14 -7.34 -5.89
N ALA A 1013 31.01 -6.79 -5.03
CA ALA A 1013 31.14 -7.23 -3.65
C ALA A 1013 29.84 -7.08 -2.84
N SER A 1014 29.11 -5.97 -3.02
CA SER A 1014 27.83 -5.72 -2.35
C SER A 1014 26.76 -6.70 -2.81
N PHE A 1015 26.72 -7.00 -4.12
CA PHE A 1015 25.78 -7.96 -4.68
C PHE A 1015 26.08 -9.40 -4.25
N GLU A 1016 27.35 -9.82 -4.18
CA GLU A 1016 27.72 -11.14 -3.67
C GLU A 1016 27.23 -11.37 -2.23
N MET A 1017 27.33 -10.34 -1.38
CA MET A 1017 26.78 -10.39 -0.03
C MET A 1017 25.25 -10.47 -0.04
N LEU A 1018 24.59 -9.69 -0.90
CA LEU A 1018 23.13 -9.73 -1.06
C LEU A 1018 22.67 -11.12 -1.53
N GLU A 1019 23.31 -11.68 -2.57
CA GLU A 1019 23.03 -13.02 -3.10
C GLU A 1019 23.27 -14.10 -2.03
N SER A 1020 24.30 -13.98 -1.20
CA SER A 1020 24.52 -14.93 -0.11
C SER A 1020 23.41 -14.86 0.95
N LEU A 1021 22.88 -13.68 1.26
CA LEU A 1021 21.81 -13.51 2.25
C LEU A 1021 20.47 -14.01 1.71
N THR A 1022 20.12 -13.66 0.47
CA THR A 1022 18.87 -14.10 -0.17
C THR A 1022 18.88 -15.62 -0.40
N ASN A 1023 20.02 -16.22 -0.78
CA ASN A 1023 20.17 -17.67 -0.85
C ASN A 1023 20.02 -18.37 0.50
N SER A 1024 20.28 -17.68 1.62
CA SER A 1024 20.04 -18.25 2.95
C SER A 1024 18.55 -18.27 3.30
N LEU A 1025 17.79 -17.25 2.88
CA LEU A 1025 16.36 -17.14 3.17
C LEU A 1025 15.51 -18.03 2.26
N THR A 1026 15.88 -18.15 0.98
CA THR A 1026 15.16 -18.98 0.00
C THR A 1026 15.36 -20.50 0.18
N ARG A 1027 16.25 -20.94 1.09
CA ARG A 1027 16.43 -22.37 1.41
C ARG A 1027 15.19 -22.98 2.05
N GLU A 1028 14.51 -22.22 2.90
CA GLU A 1028 13.27 -22.62 3.56
C GLU A 1028 12.21 -21.58 3.20
N PRO A 1029 11.35 -21.88 2.19
CA PRO A 1029 10.39 -20.91 1.70
C PRO A 1029 9.37 -20.59 2.78
N SER A 1030 9.00 -19.32 2.85
CA SER A 1030 8.11 -18.77 3.86
C SER A 1030 6.66 -18.68 3.37
N GLY A 1031 5.73 -18.94 4.28
CA GLY A 1031 4.30 -18.91 4.08
C GLY A 1031 3.77 -20.06 3.23
N VAL A 1032 2.63 -19.79 2.60
CA VAL A 1032 1.88 -20.76 1.79
C VAL A 1032 1.91 -20.43 0.29
N GLY A 1033 2.68 -19.41 -0.10
CA GLY A 1033 2.76 -18.90 -1.46
C GLY A 1033 1.46 -18.28 -1.96
N LEU A 1034 0.65 -17.71 -1.06
CA LEU A 1034 -0.53 -16.92 -1.41
C LEU A 1034 -0.19 -15.43 -1.53
N ASP A 1035 0.61 -14.93 -0.60
CA ASP A 1035 1.07 -13.54 -0.52
C ASP A 1035 2.60 -13.52 -0.61
N LEU A 1036 3.16 -12.40 -1.09
CA LEU A 1036 4.60 -12.25 -1.21
C LEU A 1036 5.23 -12.16 0.19
N PRO A 1037 6.37 -12.82 0.46
CA PRO A 1037 7.03 -12.68 1.75
C PRO A 1037 7.46 -11.22 2.02
N PRO A 1038 7.31 -10.70 3.25
CA PRO A 1038 7.63 -9.30 3.58
C PRO A 1038 9.07 -8.88 3.26
N TRP A 1039 10.01 -9.84 3.28
CA TRP A 1039 11.41 -9.56 2.95
C TRP A 1039 11.66 -9.35 1.45
N LEU A 1040 10.82 -9.92 0.58
CA LEU A 1040 10.86 -9.68 -0.86
C LEU A 1040 10.16 -8.38 -1.22
N GLU A 1041 9.00 -8.09 -0.61
CA GLU A 1041 8.32 -6.80 -0.72
C GLU A 1041 9.26 -5.65 -0.36
N ALA A 1042 9.87 -5.70 0.82
CA ALA A 1042 10.81 -4.67 1.27
C ALA A 1042 12.06 -4.52 0.38
N LEU A 1043 12.44 -5.57 -0.35
CA LEU A 1043 13.59 -5.54 -1.25
C LEU A 1043 13.19 -5.03 -2.65
N GLU A 1044 11.97 -5.33 -3.11
CA GLU A 1044 11.39 -4.75 -4.32
C GLU A 1044 11.17 -3.23 -4.14
N GLU A 1045 10.57 -2.81 -3.02
CA GLU A 1045 10.42 -1.39 -2.66
C GLU A 1045 11.76 -0.65 -2.68
N GLU A 1046 12.81 -1.23 -2.07
CA GLU A 1046 14.13 -0.62 -2.05
C GLU A 1046 14.78 -0.55 -3.44
N VAL A 1047 14.54 -1.53 -4.30
CA VAL A 1047 15.03 -1.51 -5.70
C VAL A 1047 14.29 -0.45 -6.51
N GLU A 1048 12.97 -0.32 -6.36
CA GLU A 1048 12.22 0.73 -7.04
C GLU A 1048 12.66 2.11 -6.55
N HIS A 1049 12.84 2.30 -5.24
CA HIS A 1049 13.36 3.54 -4.67
C HIS A 1049 14.79 3.87 -5.15
N ALA A 1050 15.65 2.86 -5.35
CA ALA A 1050 16.97 3.06 -5.93
C ALA A 1050 16.97 3.38 -7.43
N ARG A 1051 15.89 3.07 -8.17
CA ARG A 1051 15.74 3.33 -9.61
C ARG A 1051 15.00 4.62 -9.91
N GLY A 1052 14.04 4.97 -9.07
CA GLY A 1052 13.27 6.20 -9.13
C GLY A 1052 13.18 6.77 -7.73
N ALA A 1053 13.74 7.97 -7.58
CA ALA A 1053 13.39 8.91 -6.53
C ALA A 1053 11.88 8.85 -6.25
N ASP A 1054 11.47 8.30 -5.11
CA ASP A 1054 10.10 8.45 -4.65
C ASP A 1054 9.98 9.89 -4.14
N ILE A 1055 9.45 10.78 -4.97
CA ILE A 1055 9.51 12.23 -4.77
C ILE A 1055 8.88 12.64 -3.43
N GLU A 1056 7.84 11.92 -2.97
CA GLU A 1056 7.26 12.19 -1.65
C GLU A 1056 8.23 11.92 -0.50
N VAL A 1057 9.02 10.83 -0.60
CA VAL A 1057 10.09 10.52 0.35
C VAL A 1057 11.18 11.57 0.27
N GLU A 1058 11.56 12.01 -0.93
CA GLU A 1058 12.56 13.08 -1.10
C GLU A 1058 12.10 14.43 -0.57
N ILE A 1059 10.82 14.78 -0.67
CA ILE A 1059 10.28 16.01 -0.06
C ILE A 1059 10.36 15.92 1.46
N ASP A 1060 9.91 14.82 2.07
CA ASP A 1060 9.98 14.67 3.52
C ASP A 1060 11.42 14.55 4.02
N GLU A 1061 12.33 13.92 3.26
CA GLU A 1061 13.77 13.89 3.54
C GLU A 1061 14.40 15.27 3.39
N LEU A 1062 14.07 16.03 2.34
CA LEU A 1062 14.54 17.39 2.11
C LEU A 1062 13.99 18.33 3.17
N LEU A 1063 12.71 18.18 3.55
CA LEU A 1063 12.09 18.91 4.64
C LEU A 1063 12.75 18.54 5.99
N GLY A 1064 13.10 17.28 6.18
CA GLY A 1064 13.92 16.82 7.30
C GLY A 1064 15.36 17.33 7.24
N ALA A 1065 15.88 17.57 6.02
CA ALA A 1065 17.24 18.04 5.77
C ALA A 1065 17.43 19.55 5.89
N ILE A 1066 16.33 20.30 5.92
CA ILE A 1066 16.23 21.74 6.08
C ILE A 1066 17.21 22.29 7.11
N ILE A 1067 17.20 21.70 8.31
CA ILE A 1067 18.00 22.20 9.42
C ILE A 1067 19.41 21.65 9.22
N PRO A 1068 20.41 22.53 9.00
CA PRO A 1068 21.79 22.11 8.79
C PRO A 1068 22.25 21.25 9.95
N SER A 1069 22.87 20.12 9.62
CA SER A 1069 23.38 19.21 10.63
C SER A 1069 24.58 19.85 11.32
N ARG A 1070 24.48 20.11 12.62
CA ARG A 1070 25.63 20.48 13.45
C ARG A 1070 26.26 19.20 14.02
N PRO A 1071 27.48 18.81 13.62
CA PRO A 1071 28.15 17.68 14.25
C PRO A 1071 28.45 18.01 15.72
N LEU A 1072 28.19 17.05 16.61
CA LEU A 1072 28.47 17.16 18.04
C LEU A 1072 29.77 16.41 18.39
N THR A 1073 30.56 17.00 19.28
CA THR A 1073 31.71 16.30 19.87
C THR A 1073 31.26 15.20 20.82
N LEU A 1074 32.08 14.17 21.04
CA LEU A 1074 31.76 13.07 21.96
C LEU A 1074 31.39 13.59 23.37
N ALA A 1075 32.12 14.58 23.88
CA ALA A 1075 31.84 15.19 25.18
C ALA A 1075 30.49 15.93 25.24
N GLU A 1076 30.06 16.58 24.15
CA GLU A 1076 28.74 17.22 24.08
C GLU A 1076 27.61 16.19 24.03
N VAL A 1077 27.84 15.04 23.37
CA VAL A 1077 26.88 13.93 23.34
C VAL A 1077 26.75 13.33 24.74
N ASP A 1078 27.87 13.00 25.39
CA ASP A 1078 27.89 12.40 26.72
C ASP A 1078 27.23 13.31 27.78
N ASP A 1079 27.49 14.63 27.79
CA ASP A 1079 26.82 15.59 28.70
C ASP A 1079 25.29 15.59 28.50
N GLN A 1080 24.84 15.58 27.26
CA GLN A 1080 23.41 15.55 26.95
C GLN A 1080 22.78 14.21 27.33
N LEU A 1081 23.47 13.09 27.10
CA LEU A 1081 23.00 11.75 27.47
C LEU A 1081 22.87 11.58 28.98
N GLU A 1082 23.84 12.07 29.77
CA GLU A 1082 23.76 12.04 31.24
C GLU A 1082 22.54 12.85 31.74
N ARG A 1083 22.30 14.02 31.12
CA ARG A 1083 21.13 14.85 31.42
C ARG A 1083 19.81 14.20 30.99
N ILE A 1084 19.79 13.47 29.87
CA ILE A 1084 18.63 12.67 29.44
C ILE A 1084 18.36 11.55 30.45
N ALA A 1085 19.39 10.82 30.86
CA ALA A 1085 19.29 9.73 31.83
C ALA A 1085 18.70 10.24 33.15
N THR A 1086 19.17 11.39 33.66
CA THR A 1086 18.60 12.00 34.88
C THR A 1086 17.14 12.43 34.70
N LEU A 1087 16.77 13.01 33.56
CA LEU A 1087 15.40 13.46 33.27
C LEU A 1087 14.40 12.29 33.26
N VAL A 1088 14.76 11.18 32.62
CA VAL A 1088 13.92 9.98 32.57
C VAL A 1088 13.86 9.28 33.94
N ASN A 1089 14.97 9.29 34.70
CA ASN A 1089 15.05 8.69 36.03
C ASN A 1089 14.29 9.47 37.13
N HIS A 1090 14.25 10.81 37.06
CA HIS A 1090 13.66 11.62 38.14
C HIS A 1090 12.12 11.58 38.22
N LYS A 1091 11.42 11.28 37.12
CA LYS A 1091 9.95 11.14 37.06
C LYS A 1091 9.38 9.95 37.84
N ARG A 1092 10.20 9.20 38.61
CA ARG A 1092 9.78 8.10 39.49
C ARG A 1092 9.50 8.52 40.93
N ARG A 1093 9.85 9.76 41.34
CA ARG A 1093 9.67 10.27 42.71
C ARG A 1093 8.51 11.27 42.88
N SER A 1094 7.81 11.60 41.80
CA SER A 1094 6.53 12.35 41.79
C SER A 1094 5.47 11.48 41.14
#